data_AF-A0A832IKE5-F1
#
_entry.id   AF-A0A832IKE5-F1
#
_cell.length_a   1.000
_cell.length_b   1.000
_cell.length_c   1.000
_cell.angle_alpha   90.00
_cell.angle_beta   90.00
_cell.angle_gamma   90.00
#
_symmetry.space_group_name_H-M   'P 1'
#
loop_
_entity.id
_entity.type
_entity.pdbx_description
1 polymer ?
#
loop_
_entity_poly.entity_id
_entity_poly.type
_entity_poly.pdbx_seq_one_letter_code
_entity_poly.pdbx_strand_id
1 'polypeptide(L)'
;WGWEAIAITDHGNVQSIPEFYELAKSEGLKPIFGCELYIANDPKKIMINEIEGSIENATYVVLDLETTGLNPRLDEIMEIGAVKIVEGRIADEFHTLVKPTTLKEKSLQITGITEEMLKDAPEIGEVIGKLWDFLKDAVLVAHNADFDISFLKHTFARFGREFNPPYIDTLRLSQALLRNQMKAFSLDKLVEHFKLGKFQHHRALDDARVTARVFLELVELLKKKSITTFDRINKLVEHINPLSKHPQHLTVLVQNKTGLKNLYKLISKSHTETFFAVPQVLRSDLEKYREGLLLGTGCANSEVFEIALEGDKDALNEILKFYDYVEIMPLDTITSEEFTKEEAKKAYKLLYEVAKELNIPVVMVSNAHFLDPEDIKARKVLLAPQSNIEDADANYYLRTTDEMLQAAIEIFEDEKIAKEVVIENPRKVAGLIEEIKPLEKQLHPPKIEGAEEKLKEMTYKRAYELYGNPLPEIVEKRIEKELNSIIGHGYAVLYMIAHLIVKKAGEDGYVVGSRGSVGSSLVAHLVGITEVNPLPAHYRCPDCKYFELHEEVGSGYDLPDKRCPKCGAKLEKAGQDIPFEVFMGFEGDKVPDIDLNFSGEYQERAHKFIEELFGKSHVFRAGTISTIADRSAIGYVRAYMEDKNGNIVNPLNPAEQERLAMYVTGVKRTTGQHPGGLMIVPSEYDIHDF
;
A
#
# COMPACT_ATOMS: atom_id res chain seq x y z
N TRP A 1 -21.94 -11.87 22.76
CA TRP A 1 -20.46 -11.89 22.82
C TRP A 1 -19.90 -10.88 23.82
N GLY A 2 -20.61 -9.78 24.14
CA GLY A 2 -20.21 -8.88 25.23
C GLY A 2 -18.97 -8.02 24.92
N TRP A 3 -18.65 -7.89 23.63
CA TRP A 3 -17.54 -7.07 23.14
C TRP A 3 -17.94 -5.60 23.14
N GLU A 4 -16.99 -4.74 23.48
CA GLU A 4 -17.17 -3.27 23.50
C GLU A 4 -16.61 -2.61 22.23
N ALA A 5 -15.70 -3.31 21.54
CA ALA A 5 -15.02 -2.85 20.34
C ALA A 5 -14.74 -4.03 19.40
N ILE A 6 -14.57 -3.72 18.11
CA ILE A 6 -14.13 -4.67 17.09
C ILE A 6 -13.13 -3.97 16.16
N ALA A 7 -12.09 -4.68 15.74
CA ALA A 7 -11.04 -4.17 14.87
C ALA A 7 -11.06 -4.86 13.50
N ILE A 8 -10.86 -4.09 12.43
CA ILE A 8 -10.61 -4.63 11.08
C ILE A 8 -9.35 -3.99 10.47
N THR A 9 -8.57 -4.78 9.76
CA THR A 9 -7.39 -4.30 9.02
C THR A 9 -7.42 -4.87 7.62
N ASP A 10 -7.41 -3.99 6.63
CA ASP A 10 -7.26 -4.40 5.23
C ASP A 10 -5.78 -4.68 4.92
N HIS A 11 -5.49 -5.62 4.01
CA HIS A 11 -4.12 -5.84 3.54
C HIS A 11 -3.71 -4.77 2.52
N GLY A 12 -2.74 -3.94 2.90
CA GLY A 12 -2.13 -2.94 2.05
C GLY A 12 -3.09 -1.90 1.47
N ASN A 13 -4.33 -1.78 1.95
CA ASN A 13 -5.33 -0.80 1.51
C ASN A 13 -6.29 -0.42 2.67
N VAL A 14 -7.35 0.33 2.40
CA VAL A 14 -8.30 0.88 3.43
C VAL A 14 -9.75 0.93 2.93
N GLN A 15 -10.10 0.08 1.98
CA GLN A 15 -11.36 0.19 1.23
C GLN A 15 -12.58 -0.31 2.00
N SER A 16 -12.41 -1.22 2.97
CA SER A 16 -13.52 -1.74 3.79
C SER A 16 -13.96 -0.77 4.90
N ILE A 17 -13.12 0.21 5.25
CA ILE A 17 -13.29 1.06 6.43
C ILE A 17 -14.66 1.77 6.48
N PRO A 18 -15.16 2.43 5.41
CA PRO A 18 -16.42 3.16 5.49
C PRO A 18 -17.62 2.25 5.77
N GLU A 19 -17.69 1.09 5.12
CA GLU A 19 -18.77 0.12 5.32
C GLU A 19 -18.70 -0.52 6.71
N PHE A 20 -17.51 -0.94 7.12
CA PHE A 20 -17.27 -1.49 8.46
C PHE A 20 -17.65 -0.51 9.57
N TYR A 21 -17.27 0.76 9.44
CA TYR A 21 -17.58 1.79 10.43
C TYR A 21 -19.10 1.94 10.65
N GLU A 22 -19.88 2.02 9.56
CA GLU A 22 -21.34 2.17 9.66
C GLU A 22 -21.99 0.93 10.29
N LEU A 23 -21.54 -0.28 9.91
CA LEU A 23 -22.03 -1.54 10.47
C LEU A 23 -21.69 -1.70 11.97
N ALA A 24 -20.45 -1.43 12.36
CA ALA A 24 -20.03 -1.50 13.76
C ALA A 24 -20.84 -0.52 14.62
N LYS A 25 -21.06 0.71 14.12
CA LYS A 25 -21.86 1.72 14.80
C LYS A 25 -23.32 1.32 14.92
N SER A 26 -23.93 0.69 13.91
CA SER A 26 -25.32 0.22 14.00
C SER A 26 -25.51 -0.86 15.06
N GLU A 27 -24.48 -1.66 15.31
CA GLU A 27 -24.47 -2.70 16.36
C GLU A 27 -24.00 -2.20 17.73
N GLY A 28 -23.71 -0.89 17.88
CA GLY A 28 -23.26 -0.30 19.13
C GLY A 28 -21.84 -0.71 19.56
N LEU A 29 -21.03 -1.22 18.64
CA LEU A 29 -19.62 -1.54 18.86
C LEU A 29 -18.74 -0.35 18.51
N LYS A 30 -17.67 -0.13 19.28
CA LYS A 30 -16.63 0.83 18.90
C LYS A 30 -15.86 0.32 17.68
N PRO A 31 -15.90 1.02 16.53
CA PRO A 31 -15.13 0.64 15.36
C PRO A 31 -13.65 0.98 15.58
N ILE A 32 -12.78 -0.01 15.39
CA ILE A 32 -11.33 0.16 15.28
C ILE A 32 -10.93 -0.30 13.88
N PHE A 33 -10.10 0.48 13.19
CA PHE A 33 -9.70 0.14 11.84
C PHE A 33 -8.27 0.55 11.56
N GLY A 34 -7.71 -0.05 10.52
CA GLY A 34 -6.33 0.17 10.14
C GLY A 34 -5.94 -0.65 8.92
N CYS A 35 -4.68 -1.05 8.87
CA CYS A 35 -4.13 -1.76 7.72
C CYS A 35 -3.01 -2.72 8.16
N GLU A 36 -3.00 -3.91 7.58
CA GLU A 36 -1.81 -4.76 7.58
C GLU A 36 -0.92 -4.31 6.42
N LEU A 37 0.17 -3.62 6.75
CA LEU A 37 1.11 -3.06 5.79
C LEU A 37 2.15 -4.10 5.36
N TYR A 38 2.51 -4.07 4.08
CA TYR A 38 3.71 -4.73 3.59
C TYR A 38 4.91 -3.80 3.79
N ILE A 39 5.84 -4.16 4.66
CA ILE A 39 7.00 -3.34 4.99
C ILE A 39 8.19 -3.71 4.11
N ALA A 40 8.86 -2.69 3.59
CA ALA A 40 10.18 -2.80 3.00
C ALA A 40 11.17 -2.00 3.85
N ASN A 41 12.29 -2.63 4.20
CA ASN A 41 13.38 -1.92 4.87
C ASN A 41 14.07 -1.01 3.86
N ASP A 42 14.38 0.22 4.27
CA ASP A 42 15.17 1.14 3.46
C ASP A 42 16.49 0.49 3.03
N PRO A 43 17.03 0.81 1.84
CA PRO A 43 18.26 0.18 1.40
C PRO A 43 19.39 0.55 2.37
N LYS A 44 20.04 -0.48 2.93
CA LYS A 44 21.20 -0.27 3.80
C LYS A 44 22.33 0.41 3.02
N LYS A 45 23.16 1.15 3.75
CA LYS A 45 24.37 1.76 3.20
C LYS A 45 25.27 0.69 2.57
N ILE A 46 25.91 1.04 1.45
CA ILE A 46 26.89 0.18 0.77
C ILE A 46 28.16 0.06 1.62
N MET A 47 28.57 1.17 2.24
CA MET A 47 29.67 1.24 3.20
C MET A 47 29.14 1.56 4.61
N ILE A 48 29.56 0.76 5.58
CA ILE A 48 29.25 0.91 7.00
C ILE A 48 30.51 1.32 7.76
N ASN A 49 30.34 2.14 8.81
CA ASN A 49 31.42 2.88 9.49
C ASN A 49 32.23 3.71 8.47
N GLU A 50 31.61 4.76 7.95
CA GLU A 50 32.16 5.60 6.89
C GLU A 50 33.52 6.21 7.28
N ILE A 51 34.42 6.25 6.31
CA ILE A 51 35.73 6.90 6.44
C ILE A 51 35.92 7.88 5.29
N GLU A 52 36.79 8.86 5.49
CA GLU A 52 37.25 9.72 4.41
C GLU A 52 38.40 9.06 3.65
N GLY A 53 38.59 9.44 2.38
CA GLY A 53 39.73 8.99 1.58
C GLY A 53 39.37 8.48 0.19
N SER A 54 40.41 8.10 -0.54
CA SER A 54 40.30 7.56 -1.90
C SER A 54 40.15 6.04 -1.89
N ILE A 55 39.25 5.55 -2.74
CA ILE A 55 39.00 4.13 -2.97
C ILE A 55 40.26 3.44 -3.52
N GLU A 56 41.00 4.08 -4.42
CA GLU A 56 42.17 3.44 -5.05
C GLU A 56 43.36 3.25 -4.09
N ASN A 57 43.47 4.11 -3.08
CA ASN A 57 44.63 4.15 -2.17
C ASN A 57 44.41 3.35 -0.88
N ALA A 58 43.22 2.80 -0.67
CA ALA A 58 42.90 2.04 0.53
C ALA A 58 43.44 0.61 0.45
N THR A 59 43.76 0.05 1.61
CA THR A 59 43.99 -1.38 1.77
C THR A 59 42.66 -2.06 2.05
N TYR A 60 42.34 -3.10 1.29
CA TYR A 60 41.13 -3.88 1.50
C TYR A 60 41.47 -5.28 2.01
N VAL A 61 40.59 -5.84 2.83
CA VAL A 61 40.59 -7.27 3.10
C VAL A 61 39.23 -7.82 2.72
N VAL A 62 39.22 -8.63 1.68
CA VAL A 62 38.02 -9.32 1.21
C VAL A 62 37.92 -10.63 1.95
N LEU A 63 36.79 -10.90 2.60
CA LEU A 63 36.63 -12.08 3.44
C LEU A 63 35.32 -12.81 3.18
N ASP A 64 35.32 -14.07 3.54
CA ASP A 64 34.20 -14.99 3.49
C ASP A 64 34.37 -16.01 4.63
N LEU A 65 33.26 -16.42 5.25
CA LEU A 65 33.23 -17.33 6.39
C LEU A 65 32.29 -18.51 6.14
N GLU A 66 32.74 -19.70 6.54
CA GLU A 66 31.86 -20.85 6.69
C GLU A 66 31.56 -21.09 8.17
N THR A 67 30.28 -21.32 8.50
CA THR A 67 29.79 -21.34 9.89
C THR A 67 28.96 -22.58 10.19
N THR A 68 28.82 -22.92 11.47
CA THR A 68 28.00 -24.07 11.90
C THR A 68 26.50 -23.84 11.67
N GLY A 69 26.09 -22.60 11.40
CA GLY A 69 24.71 -22.19 11.12
C GLY A 69 24.62 -20.68 10.88
N LEU A 70 23.42 -20.11 10.91
CA LEU A 70 23.19 -18.73 10.47
C LEU A 70 23.22 -17.69 11.60
N ASN A 71 23.17 -18.11 12.88
CA ASN A 71 23.04 -17.19 14.00
C ASN A 71 24.40 -16.95 14.67
N PRO A 72 25.00 -15.75 14.58
CA PRO A 72 26.35 -15.48 15.11
C PRO A 72 26.50 -15.65 16.63
N ARG A 73 25.39 -15.63 17.39
CA ARG A 73 25.39 -15.82 18.85
C ARG A 73 25.42 -17.30 19.24
N LEU A 74 24.75 -18.14 18.47
CA LEU A 74 24.57 -19.57 18.75
C LEU A 74 25.52 -20.46 17.95
N ASP A 75 25.92 -20.00 16.77
CA ASP A 75 26.76 -20.71 15.83
C ASP A 75 28.20 -20.18 15.84
N GLU A 76 29.12 -21.03 15.37
CA GLU A 76 30.55 -20.77 15.39
C GLU A 76 31.15 -20.78 13.99
N ILE A 77 32.25 -20.06 13.82
CA ILE A 77 33.03 -20.04 12.57
C ILE A 77 33.80 -21.36 12.45
N MET A 78 33.77 -21.99 11.26
CA MET A 78 34.45 -23.25 10.94
C MET A 78 35.54 -23.09 9.87
N GLU A 79 35.43 -22.13 8.96
CA GLU A 79 36.46 -21.80 8.00
C GLU A 79 36.52 -20.28 7.81
N ILE A 80 37.74 -19.75 7.67
CA ILE A 80 37.98 -18.34 7.40
C ILE A 80 38.81 -18.26 6.12
N GLY A 81 38.30 -17.51 5.14
CA GLY A 81 39.03 -17.10 3.96
C GLY A 81 39.13 -15.59 3.90
N ALA A 82 40.33 -15.06 3.70
CA ALA A 82 40.51 -13.64 3.51
C ALA A 82 41.65 -13.34 2.52
N VAL A 83 41.47 -12.28 1.73
CA VAL A 83 42.36 -11.86 0.66
C VAL A 83 42.65 -10.37 0.83
N LYS A 84 43.91 -10.02 1.01
CA LYS A 84 44.36 -8.63 1.18
C LYS A 84 44.67 -8.02 -0.18
N ILE A 85 44.10 -6.85 -0.44
CA ILE A 85 44.31 -6.06 -1.65
C ILE A 85 45.02 -4.76 -1.28
N VAL A 86 46.14 -4.49 -1.95
CA VAL A 86 46.92 -3.25 -1.83
C VAL A 86 47.16 -2.71 -3.24
N GLU A 87 46.87 -1.42 -3.46
CA GLU A 87 47.02 -0.76 -4.77
C GLU A 87 46.35 -1.54 -5.93
N GLY A 88 45.15 -2.08 -5.67
CA GLY A 88 44.36 -2.82 -6.66
C GLY A 88 44.90 -4.23 -7.00
N ARG A 89 45.85 -4.77 -6.23
CA ARG A 89 46.41 -6.11 -6.44
C ARG A 89 46.29 -6.97 -5.19
N ILE A 90 46.07 -8.26 -5.37
CA ILE A 90 46.13 -9.24 -4.28
C ILE A 90 47.57 -9.30 -3.76
N ALA A 91 47.76 -8.96 -2.49
CA ALA A 91 49.05 -8.84 -1.84
C ALA A 91 49.34 -9.99 -0.86
N ASP A 92 48.31 -10.50 -0.20
CA ASP A 92 48.43 -11.55 0.81
C ASP A 92 47.10 -12.32 0.96
N GLU A 93 47.16 -13.52 1.53
CA GLU A 93 45.99 -14.38 1.77
C GLU A 93 46.05 -15.00 3.16
N PHE A 94 44.89 -15.11 3.80
CA PHE A 94 44.72 -15.75 5.09
C PHE A 94 43.67 -16.84 4.95
N HIS A 95 44.04 -18.06 5.35
CA HIS A 95 43.12 -19.20 5.34
C HIS A 95 43.38 -20.10 6.52
N THR A 96 42.29 -20.52 7.17
CA THR A 96 42.36 -21.51 8.25
C THR A 96 40.99 -22.16 8.43
N LEU A 97 41.01 -23.45 8.72
CA LEU A 97 39.89 -24.10 9.39
C LEU A 97 39.92 -23.73 10.88
N VAL A 98 38.75 -23.78 11.51
CA VAL A 98 38.57 -23.49 12.93
C VAL A 98 37.72 -24.61 13.50
N LYS A 99 38.16 -25.19 14.61
CA LYS A 99 37.42 -26.26 15.27
C LYS A 99 36.25 -25.69 16.09
N PRO A 100 34.99 -25.96 15.70
CA PRO A 100 33.83 -25.51 16.48
C PRO A 100 33.55 -26.46 17.66
N THR A 101 32.81 -25.97 18.64
CA THR A 101 32.37 -26.76 19.81
C THR A 101 31.19 -27.66 19.47
N THR A 102 30.29 -27.19 18.60
CA THR A 102 29.09 -27.91 18.17
C THR A 102 29.03 -27.97 16.65
N LEU A 103 28.66 -29.12 16.09
CA LEU A 103 28.49 -29.31 14.66
C LEU A 103 27.02 -29.59 14.32
N LYS A 104 26.57 -29.04 13.19
CA LYS A 104 25.27 -29.34 12.60
C LYS A 104 25.48 -30.05 11.27
N GLU A 105 24.86 -31.21 11.07
CA GLU A 105 25.01 -32.03 9.85
C GLU A 105 24.71 -31.24 8.57
N LYS A 106 23.68 -30.38 8.61
CA LYS A 106 23.26 -29.54 7.48
C LYS A 106 24.40 -28.64 6.97
N SER A 107 25.20 -28.08 7.88
CA SER A 107 26.28 -27.15 7.54
C SER A 107 27.47 -27.87 6.93
N LEU A 108 27.76 -29.11 7.36
CA LEU A 108 28.79 -29.95 6.74
C LEU A 108 28.42 -30.35 5.30
N GLN A 109 27.13 -30.61 5.05
CA GLN A 109 26.65 -30.94 3.70
C GLN A 109 26.74 -29.77 2.72
N ILE A 110 26.45 -28.55 3.18
CA ILE A 110 26.48 -27.34 2.34
C ILE A 110 27.93 -26.95 2.01
N THR A 111 28.78 -26.94 3.03
CA THR A 111 30.18 -26.46 2.91
C THR A 111 31.13 -27.51 2.35
N GLY A 112 30.77 -28.79 2.43
CA GLY A 112 31.67 -29.88 2.07
C GLY A 112 32.85 -30.05 3.04
N ILE A 113 32.86 -29.32 4.16
CA ILE A 113 33.82 -29.51 5.26
C ILE A 113 33.44 -30.81 5.99
N THR A 114 34.42 -31.65 6.28
CA THR A 114 34.21 -32.91 7.00
C THR A 114 34.66 -32.80 8.46
N GLU A 115 34.09 -33.63 9.35
CA GLU A 115 34.54 -33.70 10.75
C GLU A 115 36.03 -34.03 10.88
N GLU A 116 36.56 -34.84 9.96
CA GLU A 116 37.97 -35.20 9.91
C GLU A 116 38.86 -33.98 9.61
N MET A 117 38.42 -33.08 8.74
CA MET A 117 39.13 -31.81 8.46
C MET A 117 39.18 -30.88 9.68
N LEU A 118 38.12 -30.88 10.50
CA LEU A 118 38.00 -30.00 11.67
C LEU A 118 38.67 -30.57 12.92
N LYS A 119 38.92 -31.87 12.98
CA LYS A 119 39.45 -32.55 14.17
C LYS A 119 40.79 -31.97 14.62
N ASP A 120 41.67 -31.72 13.65
CA ASP A 120 43.03 -31.20 13.82
C ASP A 120 43.13 -29.68 13.56
N ALA A 121 42.00 -29.01 13.30
CA ALA A 121 41.95 -27.56 13.13
C ALA A 121 42.20 -26.84 14.47
N PRO A 122 42.84 -25.65 14.44
CA PRO A 122 43.06 -24.85 15.65
C PRO A 122 41.73 -24.36 16.25
N GLU A 123 41.71 -24.13 17.56
CA GLU A 123 40.58 -23.45 18.19
C GLU A 123 40.56 -21.97 17.81
N ILE A 124 39.38 -21.34 17.81
CA ILE A 124 39.23 -19.94 17.41
C ILE A 124 40.12 -18.98 18.22
N GLY A 125 40.37 -19.30 19.50
CA GLY A 125 41.26 -18.52 20.38
C GLY A 125 42.73 -18.52 19.95
N GLU A 126 43.19 -19.56 19.25
CA GLU A 126 44.57 -19.63 18.71
C GLU A 126 44.72 -18.80 17.43
N VAL A 127 43.63 -18.61 16.70
CA VAL A 127 43.57 -17.92 15.40
C VAL A 127 43.29 -16.43 15.56
N ILE A 128 42.51 -16.04 16.57
CA ILE A 128 41.92 -14.70 16.70
C ILE A 128 42.95 -13.57 16.67
N GLY A 129 44.14 -13.78 17.24
CA GLY A 129 45.22 -12.79 17.24
C GLY A 129 45.80 -12.55 15.84
N LYS A 130 46.07 -13.63 15.10
CA LYS A 130 46.58 -13.55 13.72
C LYS A 130 45.53 -12.95 12.79
N LEU A 131 44.26 -13.33 12.99
CA LEU A 131 43.15 -12.77 12.24
C LEU A 131 43.02 -11.26 12.49
N TRP A 132 43.06 -10.81 13.74
CA TRP A 132 43.04 -9.38 14.07
C TRP A 132 44.16 -8.62 13.35
N ASP A 133 45.39 -9.12 13.39
CA ASP A 133 46.52 -8.47 12.72
C ASP A 133 46.38 -8.45 11.19
N PHE A 134 45.67 -9.43 10.62
CA PHE A 134 45.37 -9.46 9.20
C PHE A 134 44.31 -8.42 8.81
N LEU A 135 43.27 -8.24 9.63
CA LEU A 135 42.10 -7.39 9.38
C LEU A 135 42.28 -5.92 9.79
N LYS A 136 43.13 -5.62 10.79
CA LYS A 136 43.31 -4.26 11.29
C LYS A 136 43.79 -3.30 10.20
N ASP A 137 43.37 -2.04 10.31
CA ASP A 137 43.73 -0.93 9.42
C ASP A 137 43.32 -1.11 7.93
N ALA A 138 42.49 -2.10 7.62
CA ALA A 138 41.93 -2.33 6.30
C ALA A 138 40.43 -2.04 6.25
N VAL A 139 39.93 -1.69 5.06
CA VAL A 139 38.49 -1.69 4.77
C VAL A 139 38.07 -3.11 4.43
N LEU A 140 37.14 -3.67 5.21
CA LEU A 140 36.68 -5.02 4.96
C LEU A 140 35.70 -5.06 3.79
N VAL A 141 35.70 -6.15 3.05
CA VAL A 141 34.81 -6.35 1.91
C VAL A 141 34.28 -7.76 1.97
N ALA A 142 32.98 -7.93 1.79
CA ALA A 142 32.36 -9.25 1.69
C ALA A 142 31.13 -9.17 0.77
N HIS A 143 30.60 -10.33 0.38
CA HIS A 143 29.34 -10.41 -0.37
C HIS A 143 28.22 -10.73 0.60
N ASN A 144 27.24 -9.83 0.78
CA ASN A 144 26.31 -9.86 1.91
C ASN A 144 27.03 -9.66 3.27
N ALA A 145 27.89 -8.65 3.32
CA ALA A 145 28.89 -8.46 4.37
C ALA A 145 28.36 -8.39 5.82
N ASP A 146 27.09 -8.02 6.03
CA ASP A 146 26.50 -8.01 7.38
C ASP A 146 26.61 -9.38 8.05
N PHE A 147 26.48 -10.47 7.28
CA PHE A 147 26.60 -11.85 7.78
C PHE A 147 27.99 -12.08 8.39
N ASP A 148 29.06 -11.97 7.59
CA ASP A 148 30.42 -12.26 8.05
C ASP A 148 30.86 -11.32 9.18
N ILE A 149 30.53 -10.03 9.04
CA ILE A 149 30.90 -9.02 10.03
C ILE A 149 30.18 -9.29 11.37
N SER A 150 28.93 -9.77 11.36
CA SER A 150 28.22 -10.12 12.59
C SER A 150 28.90 -11.27 13.35
N PHE A 151 29.35 -12.32 12.64
CA PHE A 151 30.10 -13.44 13.20
C PHE A 151 31.45 -12.99 13.77
N LEU A 152 32.19 -12.15 13.04
CA LEU A 152 33.45 -11.60 13.53
C LEU A 152 33.24 -10.71 14.76
N LYS A 153 32.24 -9.83 14.75
CA LYS A 153 31.89 -8.98 15.89
C LYS A 153 31.65 -9.80 17.16
N HIS A 154 30.79 -10.81 17.06
CA HIS A 154 30.49 -11.68 18.20
C HIS A 154 31.73 -12.47 18.65
N THR A 155 32.49 -13.01 17.70
CA THR A 155 33.71 -13.76 17.98
C THR A 155 34.75 -12.90 18.70
N PHE A 156 35.07 -11.70 18.20
CA PHE A 156 36.02 -10.80 18.86
C PHE A 156 35.54 -10.33 20.23
N ALA A 157 34.23 -10.09 20.39
CA ALA A 157 33.63 -9.73 21.68
C ALA A 157 33.83 -10.84 22.74
N ARG A 158 33.72 -12.13 22.37
CA ARG A 158 34.03 -13.28 23.26
C ARG A 158 35.47 -13.25 23.79
N PHE A 159 36.40 -12.66 23.04
CA PHE A 159 37.80 -12.50 23.43
C PHE A 159 38.12 -11.11 23.99
N GLY A 160 37.10 -10.34 24.40
CA GLY A 160 37.27 -9.03 25.03
C GLY A 160 37.79 -7.94 24.08
N ARG A 161 37.60 -8.10 22.76
CA ARG A 161 37.99 -7.13 21.75
C ARG A 161 36.76 -6.51 21.09
N GLU A 162 36.65 -5.19 21.15
CA GLU A 162 35.68 -4.46 20.35
C GLU A 162 36.10 -4.48 18.88
N PHE A 163 35.20 -4.90 17.99
CA PHE A 163 35.47 -5.00 16.57
C PHE A 163 34.40 -4.22 15.80
N ASN A 164 34.75 -3.05 15.28
CA ASN A 164 33.83 -2.24 14.50
C ASN A 164 34.53 -1.62 13.27
N PRO A 165 34.98 -2.44 12.31
CA PRO A 165 35.75 -1.98 11.17
C PRO A 165 34.88 -1.25 10.13
N PRO A 166 35.46 -0.37 9.30
CA PRO A 166 34.84 0.05 8.05
C PRO A 166 34.69 -1.14 7.11
N TYR A 167 33.51 -1.31 6.50
CA TYR A 167 33.30 -2.39 5.53
C TYR A 167 32.37 -2.01 4.38
N ILE A 168 32.56 -2.68 3.24
CA ILE A 168 31.78 -2.53 2.02
C ILE A 168 31.10 -3.85 1.68
N ASP A 169 29.80 -3.78 1.36
CA ASP A 169 29.05 -4.91 0.85
C ASP A 169 29.01 -4.91 -0.69
N THR A 170 29.65 -5.91 -1.30
CA THR A 170 29.68 -6.07 -2.76
C THR A 170 28.32 -6.39 -3.35
N LEU A 171 27.40 -7.00 -2.58
CA LEU A 171 26.03 -7.24 -3.01
C LEU A 171 25.31 -5.91 -3.23
N ARG A 172 25.33 -5.03 -2.23
CA ARG A 172 24.72 -3.68 -2.33
C ARG A 172 25.38 -2.83 -3.40
N LEU A 173 26.71 -2.87 -3.47
CA LEU A 173 27.46 -2.13 -4.48
C LEU A 173 27.11 -2.59 -5.90
N SER A 174 27.02 -3.90 -6.12
CA SER A 174 26.65 -4.47 -7.43
C SER A 174 25.21 -4.15 -7.80
N GLN A 175 24.25 -4.22 -6.86
CA GLN A 175 22.87 -3.79 -7.07
C GLN A 175 22.81 -2.33 -7.54
N ALA A 176 23.50 -1.44 -6.84
CA ALA A 176 23.51 -0.02 -7.16
C ALA A 176 24.11 0.29 -8.55
N LEU A 177 25.14 -0.45 -8.95
CA LEU A 177 25.86 -0.21 -10.21
C LEU A 177 25.27 -0.94 -11.43
N LEU A 178 24.68 -2.12 -11.23
CA LEU A 178 24.35 -3.06 -12.30
C LEU A 178 22.85 -3.38 -12.41
N ARG A 179 21.96 -2.74 -11.64
CA ARG A 179 20.49 -2.98 -11.70
C ARG A 179 19.87 -2.97 -13.10
N ASN A 180 20.41 -2.18 -14.01
CA ASN A 180 19.90 -2.08 -15.39
C ASN A 180 20.44 -3.18 -16.32
N GLN A 181 21.39 -4.00 -15.85
CA GLN A 181 22.07 -5.02 -16.63
C GLN A 181 21.72 -6.43 -16.17
N MET A 182 21.27 -6.60 -14.91
CA MET A 182 21.06 -7.90 -14.28
C MET A 182 19.86 -7.90 -13.34
N LYS A 183 19.26 -9.08 -13.15
CA LYS A 183 18.10 -9.30 -12.25
C LYS A 183 18.45 -10.04 -10.95
N ALA A 184 19.61 -10.68 -10.88
CA ALA A 184 20.08 -11.43 -9.72
C ALA A 184 21.55 -11.08 -9.48
N PHE A 185 21.92 -10.95 -8.20
CA PHE A 185 23.22 -10.43 -7.77
C PHE A 185 23.98 -11.40 -6.87
N SER A 186 23.64 -12.69 -6.89
CA SER A 186 24.46 -13.70 -6.20
C SER A 186 25.88 -13.70 -6.77
N LEU A 187 26.84 -14.14 -5.96
CA LEU A 187 28.25 -14.20 -6.36
C LEU A 187 28.45 -14.91 -7.72
N ASP A 188 27.81 -16.06 -7.90
CA ASP A 188 27.79 -16.80 -9.18
C ASP A 188 27.35 -15.96 -10.37
N LYS A 189 26.29 -15.15 -10.18
CA LYS A 189 25.74 -14.32 -11.25
C LYS A 189 26.68 -13.17 -11.58
N LEU A 190 27.34 -12.58 -10.59
CA LEU A 190 28.36 -11.56 -10.82
C LEU A 190 29.57 -12.14 -11.55
N VAL A 191 30.01 -13.33 -11.17
CA VAL A 191 31.10 -14.06 -11.84
C VAL A 191 30.76 -14.38 -13.30
N GLU A 192 29.54 -14.83 -13.58
CA GLU A 192 29.03 -15.07 -14.92
C GLU A 192 29.02 -13.77 -15.75
N HIS A 193 28.53 -12.67 -15.16
CA HIS A 193 28.44 -11.37 -15.81
C HIS A 193 29.80 -10.78 -16.17
N PHE A 194 30.74 -10.79 -15.22
CA PHE A 194 32.11 -10.31 -15.42
C PHE A 194 33.01 -11.31 -16.13
N LYS A 195 32.51 -12.53 -16.43
CA LYS A 195 33.24 -13.61 -17.12
C LYS A 195 34.53 -14.01 -16.40
N LEU A 196 34.47 -14.14 -15.06
CA LEU A 196 35.63 -14.39 -14.20
C LEU A 196 36.05 -15.87 -14.08
N GLY A 197 35.37 -16.78 -14.80
CA GLY A 197 35.66 -18.22 -14.81
C GLY A 197 34.79 -19.03 -13.86
N LYS A 198 35.13 -20.32 -13.65
CA LYS A 198 34.49 -21.20 -12.66
C LYS A 198 35.29 -21.20 -11.36
N PHE A 199 34.62 -21.33 -10.23
CA PHE A 199 35.22 -21.51 -8.91
C PHE A 199 34.49 -22.60 -8.12
N GLN A 200 35.10 -23.05 -7.03
CA GLN A 200 34.48 -24.01 -6.12
C GLN A 200 33.72 -23.24 -5.05
N HIS A 201 32.39 -23.32 -5.11
CA HIS A 201 31.51 -22.66 -4.14
C HIS A 201 31.61 -23.34 -2.76
N HIS A 202 31.44 -22.55 -1.70
CA HIS A 202 31.45 -22.97 -0.30
C HIS A 202 32.81 -23.40 0.26
N ARG A 203 33.87 -22.78 -0.26
CA ARG A 203 35.20 -22.82 0.35
C ARG A 203 35.63 -21.39 0.61
N ALA A 204 35.79 -21.03 1.87
CA ALA A 204 35.89 -19.63 2.29
C ALA A 204 36.98 -18.85 1.53
N LEU A 205 38.17 -19.44 1.33
CA LEU A 205 39.26 -18.73 0.62
C LEU A 205 38.96 -18.54 -0.87
N ASP A 206 38.36 -19.53 -1.52
CA ASP A 206 38.06 -19.44 -2.95
C ASP A 206 36.94 -18.43 -3.21
N ASP A 207 35.93 -18.40 -2.34
CA ASP A 207 34.82 -17.43 -2.40
C ASP A 207 35.34 -16.01 -2.09
N ALA A 208 36.26 -15.84 -1.13
CA ALA A 208 36.94 -14.56 -0.87
C ALA A 208 37.79 -14.08 -2.07
N ARG A 209 38.54 -14.99 -2.73
CA ARG A 209 39.33 -14.66 -3.94
C ARG A 209 38.45 -14.22 -5.10
N VAL A 210 37.31 -14.87 -5.28
CA VAL A 210 36.38 -14.55 -6.36
C VAL A 210 35.65 -13.24 -6.07
N THR A 211 35.21 -13.05 -4.83
CA THR A 211 34.65 -11.78 -4.34
C THR A 211 35.65 -10.64 -4.52
N ALA A 212 36.96 -10.88 -4.30
CA ALA A 212 38.00 -9.88 -4.53
C ALA A 212 38.10 -9.45 -5.99
N ARG A 213 38.01 -10.40 -6.94
CA ARG A 213 37.99 -10.07 -8.37
C ARG A 213 36.72 -9.31 -8.76
N VAL A 214 35.56 -9.74 -8.26
CA VAL A 214 34.29 -9.03 -8.46
C VAL A 214 34.38 -7.60 -7.92
N PHE A 215 34.92 -7.42 -6.71
CA PHE A 215 35.10 -6.11 -6.10
C PHE A 215 35.99 -5.20 -6.94
N LEU A 216 37.10 -5.69 -7.48
CA LEU A 216 37.97 -4.90 -8.37
C LEU A 216 37.25 -4.46 -9.65
N GLU A 217 36.43 -5.32 -10.26
CA GLU A 217 35.59 -4.93 -11.41
C GLU A 217 34.55 -3.85 -11.03
N LEU A 218 33.96 -3.95 -9.84
CA LEU A 218 33.05 -2.92 -9.32
C LEU A 218 33.76 -1.60 -9.06
N VAL A 219 35.01 -1.61 -8.56
CA VAL A 219 35.85 -0.42 -8.38
C VAL A 219 36.15 0.25 -9.73
N GLU A 220 36.44 -0.53 -10.77
CA GLU A 220 36.62 0.00 -12.13
C GLU A 220 35.33 0.64 -12.68
N LEU A 221 34.16 0.11 -12.34
CA LEU A 221 32.87 0.73 -12.68
C LEU A 221 32.63 2.03 -11.91
N LEU A 222 32.99 2.10 -10.63
CA LEU A 222 32.94 3.33 -9.83
C LEU A 222 33.82 4.42 -10.46
N LYS A 223 35.03 4.05 -10.87
CA LYS A 223 35.98 4.94 -11.56
C LYS A 223 35.40 5.49 -12.87
N LYS A 224 34.77 4.63 -13.69
CA LYS A 224 34.07 5.06 -14.93
C LYS A 224 32.93 6.04 -14.66
N LYS A 225 32.29 5.96 -13.49
CA LYS A 225 31.26 6.91 -13.02
C LYS A 225 31.83 8.11 -12.27
N SER A 226 33.15 8.30 -12.25
CA SER A 226 33.84 9.37 -11.52
C SER A 226 33.56 9.37 -10.00
N ILE A 227 33.40 8.18 -9.42
CA ILE A 227 33.25 7.96 -7.98
C ILE A 227 34.57 7.37 -7.48
N THR A 228 35.38 8.20 -6.82
CA THR A 228 36.77 7.87 -6.44
C THR A 228 37.03 7.98 -4.93
N THR A 229 36.03 8.38 -4.16
CA THR A 229 36.11 8.62 -2.72
C THR A 229 34.98 7.90 -1.97
N PHE A 230 35.25 7.50 -0.73
CA PHE A 230 34.32 6.71 0.08
C PHE A 230 32.99 7.44 0.39
N ASP A 231 33.04 8.75 0.63
CA ASP A 231 31.84 9.58 0.91
C ASP A 231 30.82 9.57 -0.24
N ARG A 232 31.28 9.28 -1.47
CA ARG A 232 30.42 9.22 -2.65
C ARG A 232 29.84 7.84 -2.91
N ILE A 233 30.36 6.78 -2.30
CA ILE A 233 29.84 5.42 -2.48
C ILE A 233 28.40 5.32 -1.96
N ASN A 234 28.14 5.82 -0.75
CA ASN A 234 26.80 5.72 -0.15
C ASN A 234 25.73 6.55 -0.86
N LYS A 235 26.10 7.51 -1.73
CA LYS A 235 25.13 8.20 -2.59
C LYS A 235 24.51 7.27 -3.64
N LEU A 236 25.17 6.15 -3.95
CA LEU A 236 24.64 5.15 -4.88
C LEU A 236 23.51 4.30 -4.27
N VAL A 237 23.28 4.38 -2.95
CA VAL A 237 22.20 3.65 -2.26
C VAL A 237 20.83 4.01 -2.84
N GLU A 238 20.64 5.24 -3.31
CA GLU A 238 19.42 5.69 -4.03
C GLU A 238 19.12 4.87 -5.31
N HIS A 239 20.09 4.11 -5.80
CA HIS A 239 19.91 3.22 -6.93
C HIS A 239 19.55 1.78 -6.53
N ILE A 240 19.57 1.43 -5.25
CA ILE A 240 19.13 0.12 -4.79
C ILE A 240 17.61 0.13 -4.69
N ASN A 241 16.96 -0.92 -5.22
CA ASN A 241 15.53 -1.10 -5.05
C ASN A 241 15.27 -1.77 -3.68
N PRO A 242 14.62 -1.09 -2.72
CA PRO A 242 14.32 -1.67 -1.41
C PRO A 242 13.20 -2.72 -1.45
N LEU A 243 12.44 -2.80 -2.54
CA LEU A 243 11.20 -3.57 -2.59
C LEU A 243 11.46 -5.07 -2.74
N SER A 244 10.76 -5.88 -1.96
CA SER A 244 10.88 -7.34 -1.95
C SER A 244 9.72 -8.03 -2.69
N LYS A 245 9.93 -9.25 -3.18
CA LYS A 245 8.82 -10.12 -3.62
C LYS A 245 8.02 -10.67 -2.45
N HIS A 246 8.68 -10.88 -1.31
CA HIS A 246 8.13 -11.42 -0.07
C HIS A 246 8.36 -10.37 1.01
N PRO A 247 7.57 -9.28 1.05
CA PRO A 247 7.68 -8.29 2.11
C PRO A 247 7.12 -8.85 3.43
N GLN A 248 7.66 -8.36 4.53
CA GLN A 248 7.18 -8.68 5.88
C GLN A 248 5.93 -7.85 6.19
N HIS A 249 5.11 -8.34 7.12
CA HIS A 249 3.86 -7.69 7.52
C HIS A 249 4.02 -6.93 8.83
N LEU A 250 3.25 -5.86 8.97
CA LEU A 250 3.13 -5.05 10.18
C LEU A 250 1.69 -4.55 10.30
N THR A 251 1.09 -4.67 11.47
CA THR A 251 -0.28 -4.18 11.70
C THR A 251 -0.24 -2.72 12.13
N VAL A 252 -1.09 -1.89 11.53
CA VAL A 252 -1.29 -0.50 11.92
C VAL A 252 -2.74 -0.32 12.32
N LEU A 253 -2.98 0.22 13.52
CA LEU A 253 -4.30 0.70 13.94
C LEU A 253 -4.31 2.23 13.99
N VAL A 254 -5.40 2.83 13.53
CA VAL A 254 -5.56 4.28 13.55
C VAL A 254 -5.96 4.73 14.96
N GLN A 255 -5.14 5.56 15.59
CA GLN A 255 -5.39 6.06 16.95
C GLN A 255 -6.30 7.30 16.97
N ASN A 256 -6.15 8.20 16.01
CA ASN A 256 -6.89 9.47 15.94
C ASN A 256 -6.98 9.99 14.49
N LYS A 257 -7.64 11.15 14.29
CA LYS A 257 -7.84 11.73 12.95
C LYS A 257 -6.53 12.06 12.21
N THR A 258 -5.47 12.46 12.94
CA THR A 258 -4.13 12.66 12.36
C THR A 258 -3.57 11.34 11.84
N GLY A 259 -3.70 10.27 12.62
CA GLY A 259 -3.36 8.91 12.21
C GLY A 259 -4.07 8.47 10.94
N LEU A 260 -5.36 8.77 10.81
CA LEU A 260 -6.14 8.39 9.63
C LEU A 260 -5.56 9.01 8.37
N LYS A 261 -5.28 10.33 8.41
CA LYS A 261 -4.67 11.05 7.31
C LYS A 261 -3.26 10.53 6.99
N ASN A 262 -2.49 10.19 8.01
CA ASN A 262 -1.16 9.60 7.84
C ASN A 262 -1.21 8.21 7.22
N LEU A 263 -2.16 7.36 7.62
CA LEU A 263 -2.41 6.07 6.98
C LEU A 263 -2.77 6.25 5.50
N TYR A 264 -3.66 7.20 5.17
CA TYR A 264 -4.01 7.49 3.77
C TYR A 264 -2.80 7.92 2.93
N LYS A 265 -1.87 8.70 3.49
CA LYS A 265 -0.61 9.06 2.82
C LYS A 265 0.28 7.84 2.58
N LEU A 266 0.44 6.98 3.58
CA LEU A 266 1.25 5.76 3.48
C LEU A 266 0.69 4.83 2.40
N ILE A 267 -0.63 4.62 2.39
CA ILE A 267 -1.32 3.79 1.38
C ILE A 267 -1.22 4.41 -0.01
N SER A 268 -1.37 5.73 -0.14
CA SER A 268 -1.26 6.39 -1.44
C SER A 268 0.16 6.28 -1.99
N LYS A 269 1.18 6.49 -1.16
CA LYS A 269 2.59 6.35 -1.55
C LYS A 269 2.93 4.91 -1.93
N SER A 270 2.44 3.93 -1.17
CA SER A 270 2.70 2.50 -1.45
C SER A 270 2.08 2.01 -2.75
N HIS A 271 0.97 2.60 -3.20
CA HIS A 271 0.34 2.28 -4.48
C HIS A 271 0.89 3.08 -5.67
N THR A 272 1.57 4.20 -5.44
CA THR A 272 2.00 5.10 -6.52
C THR A 272 3.51 5.15 -6.73
N GLU A 273 4.30 5.03 -5.67
CA GLU A 273 5.76 5.19 -5.70
C GLU A 273 6.50 3.89 -5.41
N THR A 274 6.02 3.10 -4.44
CA THR A 274 6.70 1.90 -3.94
C THR A 274 5.89 0.61 -4.17
N PHE A 275 5.11 0.58 -5.25
CA PHE A 275 4.41 -0.62 -5.68
C PHE A 275 5.35 -1.57 -6.42
N PHE A 276 5.35 -2.86 -6.04
CA PHE A 276 6.07 -3.90 -6.77
C PHE A 276 5.15 -5.04 -7.21
N ALA A 277 5.09 -6.13 -6.45
CA ALA A 277 4.05 -7.15 -6.60
C ALA A 277 2.81 -6.81 -5.72
N VAL A 278 3.08 -6.15 -4.60
CA VAL A 278 2.12 -5.64 -3.62
C VAL A 278 2.54 -4.21 -3.22
N PRO A 279 1.63 -3.37 -2.70
CA PRO A 279 1.96 -2.01 -2.28
C PRO A 279 2.81 -2.03 -1.01
N GLN A 280 4.07 -1.63 -1.08
CA GLN A 280 5.02 -1.68 0.04
C GLN A 280 5.26 -0.30 0.65
N VAL A 281 5.33 -0.24 1.98
CA VAL A 281 5.65 0.96 2.76
C VAL A 281 7.10 0.86 3.22
N LEU A 282 7.89 1.91 2.97
CA LEU A 282 9.25 1.99 3.51
C LEU A 282 9.22 2.27 5.01
N ARG A 283 10.14 1.67 5.76
CA ARG A 283 10.24 1.90 7.21
C ARG A 283 10.44 3.38 7.55
N SER A 284 11.26 4.10 6.77
CA SER A 284 11.47 5.55 6.92
C SER A 284 10.19 6.37 6.72
N ASP A 285 9.34 5.98 5.76
CA ASP A 285 8.04 6.63 5.56
C ASP A 285 7.10 6.34 6.73
N LEU A 286 7.06 5.09 7.20
CA LEU A 286 6.26 4.70 8.37
C LEU A 286 6.68 5.51 9.62
N GLU A 287 7.98 5.68 9.85
CA GLU A 287 8.51 6.51 10.93
C GLU A 287 8.07 7.98 10.78
N LYS A 288 8.20 8.52 9.58
CA LYS A 288 7.81 9.91 9.27
C LYS A 288 6.32 10.17 9.50
N TYR A 289 5.47 9.21 9.18
CA TYR A 289 4.01 9.31 9.29
C TYR A 289 3.45 8.54 10.50
N ARG A 290 4.28 8.21 11.50
CA ARG A 290 3.87 7.41 12.67
C ARG A 290 2.84 8.09 13.56
N GLU A 291 2.82 9.43 13.60
CA GLU A 291 1.95 10.17 14.51
C GLU A 291 0.48 9.75 14.37
N GLY A 292 -0.15 9.37 15.49
CA GLY A 292 -1.54 8.92 15.53
C GLY A 292 -1.76 7.48 15.06
N LEU A 293 -0.71 6.68 14.89
CA LEU A 293 -0.78 5.25 14.54
C LEU A 293 -0.26 4.40 15.71
N LEU A 294 -0.92 3.27 15.96
CA LEU A 294 -0.42 2.22 16.85
C LEU A 294 0.10 1.06 16.00
N LEU A 295 1.36 0.68 16.23
CA LEU A 295 2.02 -0.38 15.48
C LEU A 295 2.02 -1.70 16.25
N GLY A 296 1.39 -2.71 15.65
CA GLY A 296 1.43 -4.11 16.09
C GLY A 296 2.49 -4.90 15.35
N THR A 297 3.01 -5.94 15.97
CA THR A 297 4.09 -6.76 15.39
C THR A 297 3.65 -7.56 14.16
N GLY A 298 2.34 -7.74 13.93
CA GLY A 298 1.82 -8.50 12.79
C GLY A 298 1.76 -10.00 13.01
N CYS A 299 1.65 -10.74 11.91
CA CYS A 299 1.46 -12.18 11.89
C CYS A 299 2.80 -12.97 11.92
N ALA A 300 2.72 -14.27 11.63
CA ALA A 300 3.91 -15.13 11.52
C ALA A 300 4.88 -14.69 10.41
N ASN A 301 4.41 -13.92 9.41
CA ASN A 301 5.24 -13.31 8.38
C ASN A 301 5.77 -11.93 8.80
N SER A 302 6.25 -11.79 10.04
CA SER A 302 6.82 -10.55 10.58
C SER A 302 8.28 -10.72 10.99
N GLU A 303 9.06 -9.65 10.88
CA GLU A 303 10.47 -9.60 11.33
C GLU A 303 10.60 -9.98 12.81
N VAL A 304 9.63 -9.57 13.63
CA VAL A 304 9.64 -9.83 15.06
C VAL A 304 9.43 -11.30 15.37
N PHE A 305 8.53 -11.97 14.65
CA PHE A 305 8.29 -13.40 14.85
C PHE A 305 9.49 -14.25 14.37
N GLU A 306 10.12 -13.86 13.27
CA GLU A 306 11.35 -14.51 12.76
C GLU A 306 12.48 -14.46 13.81
N ILE A 307 12.77 -13.28 14.38
CA ILE A 307 13.78 -13.14 15.45
C ILE A 307 13.39 -13.97 16.69
N ALA A 308 12.11 -14.05 17.02
CA ALA A 308 11.63 -14.87 18.14
C ALA A 308 11.80 -16.37 17.91
N LEU A 309 11.61 -16.86 16.68
CA LEU A 309 11.88 -18.25 16.31
C LEU A 309 13.36 -18.59 16.45
N GLU A 310 14.25 -17.65 16.12
CA GLU A 310 15.71 -17.82 16.30
C GLU A 310 16.14 -17.80 17.78
N GLY A 311 15.29 -17.30 18.67
CA GLY A 311 15.57 -17.20 20.09
C GLY A 311 16.50 -16.04 20.48
N ASP A 312 16.67 -15.02 19.63
CA ASP A 312 17.55 -13.87 19.93
C ASP A 312 16.83 -12.83 20.81
N LYS A 313 16.93 -13.04 22.13
CA LYS A 313 16.32 -12.17 23.16
C LYS A 313 16.78 -10.71 23.06
N ASP A 314 18.05 -10.46 22.75
CA ASP A 314 18.59 -9.10 22.70
C ASP A 314 18.11 -8.36 21.44
N ALA A 315 18.09 -9.05 20.29
CA ALA A 315 17.50 -8.49 19.08
C ALA A 315 16.00 -8.21 19.27
N LEU A 316 15.26 -9.10 19.95
CA LEU A 316 13.87 -8.84 20.35
C LEU A 316 13.74 -7.60 21.24
N ASN A 317 14.62 -7.46 22.24
CA ASN A 317 14.56 -6.31 23.14
C ASN A 317 14.72 -4.98 22.39
N GLU A 318 15.61 -4.93 21.40
CA GLU A 318 15.82 -3.73 20.60
C GLU A 318 14.67 -3.48 19.60
N ILE A 319 14.27 -4.50 18.83
CA ILE A 319 13.26 -4.33 17.78
C ILE A 319 11.88 -4.00 18.35
N LEU A 320 11.51 -4.58 19.50
CA LEU A 320 10.20 -4.35 20.11
C LEU A 320 9.98 -2.90 20.55
N LYS A 321 11.05 -2.11 20.78
CA LYS A 321 10.93 -0.67 21.09
C LYS A 321 10.29 0.13 19.95
N PHE A 322 10.25 -0.43 18.74
CA PHE A 322 9.56 0.17 17.60
C PHE A 322 8.05 -0.10 17.60
N TYR A 323 7.52 -1.00 18.43
CA TYR A 323 6.12 -1.41 18.39
C TYR A 323 5.37 -0.94 19.65
N ASP A 324 4.08 -0.64 19.48
CA ASP A 324 3.21 -0.19 20.55
C ASP A 324 2.52 -1.37 21.26
N TYR A 325 2.40 -2.50 20.57
CA TYR A 325 1.88 -3.76 21.11
C TYR A 325 2.43 -4.96 20.33
N VAL A 326 2.44 -6.13 20.98
CA VAL A 326 2.88 -7.40 20.39
C VAL A 326 1.68 -8.29 20.11
N GLU A 327 1.63 -8.87 18.92
CA GLU A 327 0.58 -9.78 18.48
C GLU A 327 1.05 -11.24 18.60
N ILE A 328 0.18 -12.07 19.13
CA ILE A 328 0.30 -13.54 19.14
C ILE A 328 -1.00 -14.15 18.63
N MET A 329 -0.94 -15.40 18.15
CA MET A 329 -2.09 -16.05 17.51
C MET A 329 -2.29 -17.47 18.04
N PRO A 330 -3.52 -18.02 17.95
CA PRO A 330 -3.77 -19.44 18.20
C PRO A 330 -2.84 -20.36 17.39
N LEU A 331 -2.35 -21.45 17.97
CA LEU A 331 -1.37 -22.34 17.30
C LEU A 331 -1.94 -23.05 16.06
N ASP A 332 -3.26 -23.18 15.93
CA ASP A 332 -3.92 -23.75 14.77
C ASP A 332 -4.06 -22.78 13.58
N THR A 333 -3.59 -21.53 13.74
CA THR A 333 -3.35 -20.59 12.64
C THR A 333 -2.01 -20.81 11.94
N ILE A 334 -1.12 -21.61 12.53
CA ILE A 334 0.21 -21.91 11.98
C ILE A 334 0.12 -23.11 11.03
N THR A 335 0.32 -22.85 9.74
CA THR A 335 0.37 -23.85 8.66
C THR A 335 1.71 -23.94 7.95
N SER A 336 2.73 -23.25 8.47
CA SER A 336 4.08 -23.25 7.88
C SER A 336 4.72 -24.64 7.89
N GLU A 337 5.46 -24.95 6.82
CA GLU A 337 6.36 -26.11 6.75
C GLU A 337 7.76 -25.81 7.31
N GLU A 338 8.09 -24.54 7.52
CA GLU A 338 9.44 -24.09 7.92
C GLU A 338 9.70 -24.26 9.42
N PHE A 339 8.64 -24.18 10.24
CA PHE A 339 8.71 -24.31 11.68
C PHE A 339 7.47 -25.02 12.23
N THR A 340 7.64 -25.69 13.35
CA THR A 340 6.60 -26.46 14.03
C THR A 340 5.77 -25.60 14.97
N LYS A 341 4.57 -26.08 15.33
CA LYS A 341 3.73 -25.43 16.36
C LYS A 341 4.41 -25.32 17.71
N GLU A 342 5.28 -26.26 18.06
CA GLU A 342 6.07 -26.21 19.30
C GLU A 342 7.15 -25.12 19.26
N GLU A 343 7.77 -24.88 18.10
CA GLU A 343 8.70 -23.76 17.92
C GLU A 343 7.96 -22.43 17.98
N ALA A 344 6.80 -22.31 17.32
CA ALA A 344 5.93 -21.14 17.42
C ALA A 344 5.49 -20.87 18.88
N LYS A 345 5.12 -21.91 19.63
CA LYS A 345 4.78 -21.82 21.06
C LYS A 345 5.95 -21.27 21.89
N LYS A 346 7.19 -21.73 21.63
CA LYS A 346 8.39 -21.19 22.30
C LYS A 346 8.65 -19.74 21.94
N ALA A 347 8.51 -19.38 20.66
CA ALA A 347 8.65 -18.00 20.18
C ALA A 347 7.64 -17.06 20.86
N TYR A 348 6.36 -17.47 20.97
CA TYR A 348 5.34 -16.69 21.69
C TYR A 348 5.63 -16.53 23.19
N LYS A 349 6.14 -17.57 23.86
CA LYS A 349 6.58 -17.46 25.26
C LYS A 349 7.73 -16.46 25.41
N LEU A 350 8.71 -16.49 24.51
CA LEU A 350 9.83 -15.55 24.50
C LEU A 350 9.37 -14.12 24.22
N LEU A 351 8.50 -13.92 23.23
CA LEU A 351 7.91 -12.61 22.93
C LEU A 351 7.17 -12.04 24.15
N TYR A 352 6.39 -12.87 24.84
CA TYR A 352 5.71 -12.45 26.06
C TYR A 352 6.68 -12.02 27.16
N GLU A 353 7.74 -12.80 27.39
CA GLU A 353 8.78 -12.48 28.37
C GLU A 353 9.43 -11.12 28.09
N VAL A 354 9.93 -10.91 26.86
CA VAL A 354 10.62 -9.68 26.48
C VAL A 354 9.67 -8.48 26.48
N ALA A 355 8.47 -8.63 25.94
CA ALA A 355 7.47 -7.56 25.95
C ALA A 355 7.10 -7.14 27.38
N LYS A 356 7.00 -8.11 28.32
CA LYS A 356 6.74 -7.81 29.73
C LYS A 356 7.87 -7.01 30.37
N GLU A 357 9.13 -7.34 30.08
CA GLU A 357 10.29 -6.58 30.54
C GLU A 357 10.28 -5.14 30.03
N LEU A 358 9.80 -4.92 28.80
CA LEU A 358 9.68 -3.60 28.17
C LEU A 358 8.39 -2.85 28.51
N ASN A 359 7.46 -3.46 29.26
CA ASN A 359 6.10 -2.95 29.52
C ASN A 359 5.27 -2.71 28.24
N ILE A 360 5.47 -3.54 27.22
CA ILE A 360 4.70 -3.51 25.97
C ILE A 360 3.55 -4.54 26.09
N PRO A 361 2.29 -4.16 25.80
CA PRO A 361 1.16 -5.07 25.90
C PRO A 361 1.24 -6.16 24.83
N VAL A 362 1.03 -7.41 25.24
CA VAL A 362 0.89 -8.57 24.35
C VAL A 362 -0.60 -8.85 24.19
N VAL A 363 -1.07 -8.97 22.95
CA VAL A 363 -2.46 -9.20 22.59
C VAL A 363 -2.59 -10.45 21.73
N MET A 364 -3.58 -11.28 22.04
CA MET A 364 -3.91 -12.43 21.21
C MET A 364 -4.97 -12.05 20.18
N VAL A 365 -4.67 -12.26 18.90
CA VAL A 365 -5.54 -11.90 17.78
C VAL A 365 -5.96 -13.13 16.97
N SER A 366 -7.19 -13.12 16.45
CA SER A 366 -7.71 -14.25 15.64
C SER A 366 -7.07 -14.33 14.26
N ASN A 367 -6.54 -13.20 13.77
CA ASN A 367 -6.22 -12.99 12.36
C ASN A 367 -7.38 -13.43 11.45
N ALA A 368 -8.61 -13.06 11.83
CA ALA A 368 -9.82 -13.60 11.23
C ALA A 368 -10.01 -13.06 9.80
N HIS A 369 -10.36 -13.96 8.89
CA HIS A 369 -10.66 -13.67 7.48
C HIS A 369 -12.02 -14.26 7.05
N PHE A 370 -12.64 -15.05 7.92
CA PHE A 370 -13.96 -15.62 7.75
C PHE A 370 -14.64 -15.75 9.13
N LEU A 371 -15.95 -15.95 9.16
CA LEU A 371 -16.72 -15.88 10.39
C LEU A 371 -16.65 -17.21 11.16
N ASP A 372 -17.10 -18.29 10.53
CA ASP A 372 -17.26 -19.59 11.17
C ASP A 372 -16.19 -20.60 10.70
N PRO A 373 -15.78 -21.58 11.52
CA PRO A 373 -14.74 -22.57 11.15
C PRO A 373 -14.99 -23.28 9.82
N GLU A 374 -16.26 -23.58 9.49
CA GLU A 374 -16.67 -24.23 8.25
C GLU A 374 -16.42 -23.39 6.98
N ASP A 375 -16.31 -22.07 7.11
CA ASP A 375 -16.10 -21.14 6.01
C ASP A 375 -14.68 -21.21 5.42
N ILE A 376 -13.79 -21.98 6.06
CA ILE A 376 -12.48 -22.32 5.48
C ILE A 376 -12.61 -22.92 4.07
N LYS A 377 -13.69 -23.64 3.78
CA LYS A 377 -13.97 -24.15 2.43
C LYS A 377 -14.20 -23.03 1.43
N ALA A 378 -14.92 -21.98 1.82
CA ALA A 378 -15.13 -20.81 0.97
C ALA A 378 -13.82 -20.04 0.74
N ARG A 379 -12.96 -19.93 1.77
CA ARG A 379 -11.60 -19.38 1.61
C ARG A 379 -10.78 -20.19 0.60
N LYS A 380 -10.79 -21.53 0.69
CA LYS A 380 -10.12 -22.39 -0.28
C LYS A 380 -10.63 -22.19 -1.70
N VAL A 381 -11.94 -22.03 -1.87
CA VAL A 381 -12.55 -21.69 -3.18
C VAL A 381 -12.07 -20.33 -3.68
N LEU A 382 -11.99 -19.32 -2.81
CA LEU A 382 -11.51 -17.98 -3.13
C LEU A 382 -10.03 -17.99 -3.57
N LEU A 383 -9.20 -18.82 -2.93
CA LEU A 383 -7.77 -18.94 -3.20
C LEU A 383 -7.45 -19.87 -4.38
N ALA A 384 -8.34 -20.79 -4.77
CA ALA A 384 -8.07 -21.82 -5.78
C ALA A 384 -7.57 -21.29 -7.14
N PRO A 385 -8.08 -20.15 -7.67
CA PRO A 385 -7.54 -19.60 -8.93
C PRO A 385 -6.14 -18.97 -8.80
N GLN A 386 -5.64 -18.77 -7.58
CA GLN A 386 -4.39 -18.08 -7.31
C GLN A 386 -3.20 -19.05 -7.36
N SER A 387 -2.04 -18.56 -7.81
CA SER A 387 -0.88 -19.42 -8.13
C SER A 387 -0.04 -19.83 -6.92
N ASN A 388 -0.17 -19.11 -5.80
CA ASN A 388 0.45 -19.42 -4.51
C ASN A 388 -0.67 -19.56 -3.47
N ILE A 389 -0.75 -20.73 -2.85
CA ILE A 389 -1.75 -21.08 -1.85
C ILE A 389 -1.00 -21.27 -0.52
N GLU A 390 -0.37 -20.20 -0.04
CA GLU A 390 0.13 -20.17 1.34
C GLU A 390 -1.10 -19.99 2.27
N ASP A 391 -1.11 -20.72 3.39
CA ASP A 391 -2.12 -20.62 4.45
C ASP A 391 -3.59 -20.93 4.08
N ALA A 392 -3.87 -21.69 3.02
CA ALA A 392 -5.26 -22.10 2.74
C ALA A 392 -5.87 -23.06 3.78
N ASP A 393 -5.03 -23.71 4.58
CA ASP A 393 -5.44 -24.61 5.64
C ASP A 393 -5.42 -23.93 7.03
N ALA A 394 -5.09 -22.65 7.12
CA ALA A 394 -5.03 -21.93 8.39
C ALA A 394 -6.44 -21.59 8.91
N ASN A 395 -6.67 -21.86 10.20
CA ASN A 395 -7.95 -21.62 10.86
C ASN A 395 -8.15 -20.13 11.23
N TYR A 396 -8.31 -19.27 10.22
CA TYR A 396 -8.55 -17.84 10.36
C TYR A 396 -10.04 -17.48 10.52
N TYR A 397 -10.76 -18.17 11.40
CA TYR A 397 -12.13 -17.80 11.75
C TYR A 397 -12.18 -16.83 12.93
N LEU A 398 -13.27 -16.08 13.04
CA LEU A 398 -13.52 -15.16 14.15
C LEU A 398 -13.83 -15.93 15.43
N ARG A 399 -12.91 -15.89 16.40
CA ARG A 399 -13.03 -16.65 17.65
C ARG A 399 -13.79 -15.87 18.71
N THR A 400 -14.55 -16.60 19.51
CA THR A 400 -15.12 -16.10 20.77
C THR A 400 -14.03 -15.89 21.83
N THR A 401 -14.34 -15.12 22.87
CA THR A 401 -13.41 -14.90 23.99
C THR A 401 -13.04 -16.21 24.69
N ASP A 402 -13.98 -17.14 24.83
CA ASP A 402 -13.72 -18.43 25.48
C ASP A 402 -12.78 -19.31 24.65
N GLU A 403 -12.97 -19.38 23.33
CA GLU A 403 -12.04 -20.08 22.43
C GLU A 403 -10.64 -19.47 22.48
N MET A 404 -10.55 -18.14 22.52
CA MET A 404 -9.28 -17.44 22.65
C MET A 404 -8.57 -17.71 23.98
N LEU A 405 -9.31 -17.75 25.09
CA LEU A 405 -8.75 -18.12 26.38
C LEU A 405 -8.18 -19.54 26.36
N GLN A 406 -8.87 -20.50 25.73
CA GLN A 406 -8.36 -21.86 25.58
C GLN A 406 -7.09 -21.91 24.74
N ALA A 407 -7.06 -21.20 23.61
CA ALA A 407 -5.87 -21.11 22.77
C ALA A 407 -4.68 -20.46 23.51
N ALA A 408 -4.92 -19.44 24.33
CA ALA A 408 -3.88 -18.83 25.16
C ALA A 408 -3.37 -19.79 26.25
N ILE A 409 -4.26 -20.57 26.87
CA ILE A 409 -3.89 -21.58 27.88
C ILE A 409 -3.02 -22.67 27.24
N GLU A 410 -3.32 -23.09 26.00
CA GLU A 410 -2.50 -24.06 25.25
C GLU A 410 -1.05 -23.57 25.07
N ILE A 411 -0.86 -22.27 24.87
CA ILE A 411 0.45 -21.63 24.70
C ILE A 411 1.13 -21.43 26.05
N PHE A 412 0.50 -20.75 27.01
CA PHE A 412 1.18 -20.27 28.22
C PHE A 412 1.08 -21.19 29.42
N GLU A 413 0.10 -22.11 29.42
CA GLU A 413 -0.20 -23.00 30.54
C GLU A 413 -0.50 -22.21 31.85
N ASP A 414 -0.97 -20.96 31.72
CA ASP A 414 -1.27 -20.05 32.83
C ASP A 414 -2.55 -19.23 32.53
N GLU A 415 -3.56 -19.40 33.38
CA GLU A 415 -4.85 -18.71 33.24
C GLU A 415 -4.77 -17.18 33.42
N LYS A 416 -3.81 -16.68 34.21
CA LYS A 416 -3.64 -15.24 34.40
C LYS A 416 -3.05 -14.62 33.15
N ILE A 417 -2.03 -15.25 32.56
CA ILE A 417 -1.44 -14.81 31.30
C ILE A 417 -2.52 -14.85 30.20
N ALA A 418 -3.31 -15.92 30.14
CA ALA A 418 -4.41 -16.03 29.19
C ALA A 418 -5.41 -14.88 29.30
N LYS A 419 -5.88 -14.55 30.51
CA LYS A 419 -6.78 -13.39 30.72
C LYS A 419 -6.12 -12.07 30.37
N GLU A 420 -4.83 -11.92 30.69
CA GLU A 420 -4.06 -10.72 30.37
C GLU A 420 -4.02 -10.47 28.85
N VAL A 421 -3.61 -11.47 28.05
CA VAL A 421 -3.41 -11.31 26.59
C VAL A 421 -4.70 -11.35 25.78
N VAL A 422 -5.77 -11.99 26.28
CA VAL A 422 -7.06 -12.13 25.56
C VAL A 422 -8.07 -11.04 25.94
N ILE A 423 -8.01 -10.49 27.16
CA ILE A 423 -9.03 -9.57 27.67
C ILE A 423 -8.41 -8.23 28.07
N GLU A 424 -7.44 -8.23 28.99
CA GLU A 424 -6.96 -7.00 29.60
C GLU A 424 -6.17 -6.13 28.62
N ASN A 425 -5.19 -6.71 27.93
CA ASN A 425 -4.34 -5.98 26.99
C ASN A 425 -5.10 -5.54 25.72
N PRO A 426 -5.97 -6.37 25.09
CA PRO A 426 -6.80 -5.91 24.00
C PRO A 426 -7.71 -4.73 24.39
N ARG A 427 -8.29 -4.75 25.60
CA ARG A 427 -9.06 -3.61 26.14
C ARG A 427 -8.20 -2.37 26.35
N LYS A 428 -6.96 -2.52 26.84
CA LYS A 428 -6.01 -1.41 26.98
C LYS A 428 -5.71 -0.79 25.61
N VAL A 429 -5.35 -1.59 24.61
CA VAL A 429 -5.07 -1.11 23.24
C VAL A 429 -6.29 -0.43 22.64
N ALA A 430 -7.48 -1.04 22.74
CA ALA A 430 -8.73 -0.43 22.30
C ALA A 430 -9.03 0.90 23.02
N GLY A 431 -8.65 1.03 24.29
CA GLY A 431 -8.77 2.24 25.09
C GLY A 431 -7.86 3.39 24.66
N LEU A 432 -6.76 3.10 23.95
CA LEU A 432 -5.83 4.11 23.42
C LEU A 432 -6.34 4.78 22.13
N ILE A 433 -7.36 4.21 21.51
CA ILE A 433 -7.88 4.64 20.21
C ILE A 433 -9.09 5.56 20.41
N GLU A 434 -9.14 6.69 19.71
CA GLU A 434 -10.30 7.59 19.73
C GLU A 434 -11.44 7.02 18.88
N GLU A 435 -12.66 7.55 19.06
CA GLU A 435 -13.73 7.26 18.12
C GLU A 435 -13.62 8.17 16.90
N ILE A 436 -13.28 7.58 15.76
CA ILE A 436 -12.92 8.31 14.54
C ILE A 436 -13.98 8.03 13.47
N LYS A 437 -14.57 9.10 12.93
CA LYS A 437 -15.42 9.00 11.76
C LYS A 437 -14.53 9.05 10.50
N PRO A 438 -14.50 8.00 9.65
CA PRO A 438 -13.58 7.95 8.53
C PRO A 438 -13.91 8.97 7.44
N LEU A 439 -15.19 9.29 7.23
CA LEU A 439 -15.64 10.26 6.25
C LEU A 439 -16.67 11.22 6.83
N GLU A 440 -16.42 12.52 6.72
CA GLU A 440 -17.42 13.54 7.00
C GLU A 440 -18.39 13.61 5.81
N LYS A 441 -19.67 13.27 6.02
CA LYS A 441 -20.73 13.33 4.97
C LYS A 441 -21.14 14.78 4.64
N GLN A 442 -20.20 15.72 4.71
CA GLN A 442 -20.37 17.14 4.41
C GLN A 442 -19.77 17.44 3.04
N LEU A 443 -20.48 18.23 2.23
CA LEU A 443 -19.95 18.69 0.96
C LEU A 443 -18.98 19.87 1.16
N HIS A 444 -17.82 19.79 0.52
CA HIS A 444 -16.83 20.87 0.47
C HIS A 444 -16.67 21.34 -0.98
N PRO A 445 -17.41 22.37 -1.43
CA PRO A 445 -17.34 22.83 -2.82
C PRO A 445 -16.01 23.58 -3.08
N PRO A 446 -15.42 23.45 -4.29
CA PRO A 446 -14.27 24.26 -4.68
C PRO A 446 -14.67 25.74 -4.79
N LYS A 447 -13.69 26.66 -4.71
CA LYS A 447 -13.92 28.10 -4.83
C LYS A 447 -13.41 28.63 -6.16
N ILE A 448 -14.24 29.40 -6.86
CA ILE A 448 -13.84 30.21 -8.03
C ILE A 448 -14.22 31.66 -7.71
N GLU A 449 -13.25 32.56 -7.77
CA GLU A 449 -13.46 33.97 -7.48
C GLU A 449 -14.48 34.61 -8.44
N GLY A 450 -15.51 35.23 -7.85
CA GLY A 450 -16.60 35.87 -8.56
C GLY A 450 -17.55 34.90 -9.29
N ALA A 451 -17.56 33.61 -8.93
CA ALA A 451 -18.42 32.62 -9.60
C ALA A 451 -19.91 32.93 -9.46
N GLU A 452 -20.34 33.38 -8.28
CA GLU A 452 -21.73 33.72 -7.99
C GLU A 452 -22.20 34.92 -8.83
N GLU A 453 -21.42 36.00 -8.83
CA GLU A 453 -21.71 37.21 -9.59
C GLU A 453 -21.70 36.92 -11.10
N LYS A 454 -20.70 36.19 -11.60
CA LYS A 454 -20.60 35.80 -13.01
C LYS A 454 -21.77 34.93 -13.45
N LEU A 455 -22.15 33.94 -12.64
CA LEU A 455 -23.28 33.07 -12.93
C LEU A 455 -24.56 33.89 -13.06
N LYS A 456 -24.80 34.81 -12.12
CA LYS A 456 -25.94 35.72 -12.14
C LYS A 456 -25.93 36.63 -13.36
N GLU A 457 -24.80 37.28 -13.65
CA GLU A 457 -24.65 38.17 -14.81
C GLU A 457 -24.94 37.42 -16.12
N MET A 458 -24.33 36.26 -16.33
CA MET A 458 -24.51 35.45 -17.53
C MET A 458 -25.94 34.99 -17.70
N THR A 459 -26.59 34.55 -16.61
CA THR A 459 -27.97 34.08 -16.60
C THR A 459 -28.92 35.19 -17.07
N TYR A 460 -28.86 36.37 -16.43
CA TYR A 460 -29.74 37.49 -16.80
C TYR A 460 -29.42 38.04 -18.18
N LYS A 461 -28.15 38.16 -18.54
CA LYS A 461 -27.74 38.60 -19.88
C LYS A 461 -28.36 37.71 -20.96
N ARG A 462 -28.24 36.38 -20.82
CA ARG A 462 -28.82 35.45 -21.78
C ARG A 462 -30.35 35.47 -21.75
N ALA A 463 -30.95 35.59 -20.56
CA ALA A 463 -32.40 35.70 -20.43
C ALA A 463 -32.94 36.93 -21.19
N TYR A 464 -32.30 38.10 -21.05
CA TYR A 464 -32.70 39.30 -21.77
C TYR A 464 -32.52 39.16 -23.29
N GLU A 465 -31.46 38.50 -23.74
CA GLU A 465 -31.26 38.19 -25.16
C GLU A 465 -32.37 37.29 -25.74
N LEU A 466 -32.88 36.34 -24.96
CA LEU A 466 -33.88 35.36 -25.41
C LEU A 466 -35.34 35.82 -25.23
N TYR A 467 -35.62 36.49 -24.11
CA TYR A 467 -36.98 36.80 -23.64
C TYR A 467 -37.30 38.30 -23.56
N GLY A 468 -36.31 39.17 -23.78
CA GLY A 468 -36.47 40.63 -23.74
C GLY A 468 -36.25 41.24 -22.36
N ASN A 469 -36.24 42.57 -22.30
CA ASN A 469 -36.12 43.35 -21.05
C ASN A 469 -37.23 44.41 -21.02
N PRO A 470 -38.19 44.35 -20.07
CA PRO A 470 -38.26 43.43 -18.92
C PRO A 470 -38.56 41.98 -19.30
N LEU A 471 -38.20 41.04 -18.41
CA LEU A 471 -38.48 39.61 -18.60
C LEU A 471 -39.97 39.30 -18.38
N PRO A 472 -40.51 38.25 -19.02
CA PRO A 472 -41.79 37.68 -18.62
C PRO A 472 -41.75 37.20 -17.16
N GLU A 473 -42.83 37.44 -16.41
CA GLU A 473 -42.90 37.17 -14.96
C GLU A 473 -42.54 35.72 -14.60
N ILE A 474 -42.98 34.74 -15.41
CA ILE A 474 -42.65 33.32 -15.18
C ILE A 474 -41.16 33.03 -15.32
N VAL A 475 -40.47 33.71 -16.24
CA VAL A 475 -39.03 33.55 -16.48
C VAL A 475 -38.25 34.19 -15.34
N GLU A 476 -38.62 35.41 -14.94
CA GLU A 476 -37.97 36.13 -13.85
C GLU A 476 -38.10 35.38 -12.52
N LYS A 477 -39.32 34.96 -12.15
CA LYS A 477 -39.55 34.16 -10.94
C LYS A 477 -38.78 32.84 -10.93
N ARG A 478 -38.68 32.18 -12.09
CA ARG A 478 -37.92 30.93 -12.20
C ARG A 478 -36.42 31.16 -12.00
N ILE A 479 -35.85 32.17 -12.65
CA ILE A 479 -34.44 32.55 -12.49
C ILE A 479 -34.12 32.91 -11.03
N GLU A 480 -34.93 33.75 -10.39
CA GLU A 480 -34.71 34.16 -9.00
C GLU A 480 -34.72 32.98 -8.03
N LYS A 481 -35.74 32.10 -8.16
CA LYS A 481 -35.85 30.90 -7.33
C LYS A 481 -34.61 30.00 -7.49
N GLU A 482 -34.22 29.72 -8.73
CA GLU A 482 -33.09 28.84 -9.00
C GLU A 482 -31.77 29.44 -8.55
N LEU A 483 -31.48 30.71 -8.88
CA LEU A 483 -30.23 31.36 -8.47
C LEU A 483 -30.10 31.45 -6.95
N ASN A 484 -31.18 31.77 -6.23
CA ASN A 484 -31.17 31.81 -4.77
C ASN A 484 -30.84 30.43 -4.17
N SER A 485 -31.37 29.36 -4.76
CA SER A 485 -31.09 27.99 -4.33
C SER A 485 -29.65 27.57 -4.66
N ILE A 486 -29.20 27.80 -5.91
CA ILE A 486 -27.85 27.41 -6.38
C ILE A 486 -26.76 28.16 -5.60
N ILE A 487 -26.91 29.47 -5.43
CA ILE A 487 -25.94 30.30 -4.71
C ILE A 487 -26.01 30.03 -3.20
N GLY A 488 -27.21 29.97 -2.64
CA GLY A 488 -27.41 29.75 -1.19
C GLY A 488 -26.80 28.44 -0.66
N HIS A 489 -26.69 27.42 -1.50
CA HIS A 489 -26.07 26.14 -1.15
C HIS A 489 -24.63 25.97 -1.69
N GLY A 490 -24.03 27.02 -2.27
CA GLY A 490 -22.64 26.99 -2.73
C GLY A 490 -22.38 26.23 -4.04
N TYR A 491 -23.41 25.95 -4.85
CA TYR A 491 -23.30 25.20 -6.11
C TYR A 491 -22.96 26.06 -7.32
N ALA A 492 -22.87 27.38 -7.17
CA ALA A 492 -22.54 28.28 -8.27
C ALA A 492 -21.21 27.91 -8.95
N VAL A 493 -20.23 27.43 -8.17
CA VAL A 493 -18.94 27.00 -8.71
C VAL A 493 -19.07 25.78 -9.62
N LEU A 494 -19.90 24.79 -9.26
CA LEU A 494 -20.13 23.62 -10.12
C LEU A 494 -20.75 24.01 -11.47
N TYR A 495 -21.70 24.95 -11.46
CA TYR A 495 -22.28 25.51 -12.69
C TYR A 495 -21.23 26.21 -13.55
N MET A 496 -20.36 27.00 -12.93
CA MET A 496 -19.30 27.69 -13.65
C MET A 496 -18.28 26.72 -14.25
N ILE A 497 -17.90 25.66 -13.52
CA ILE A 497 -17.04 24.59 -14.05
C ILE A 497 -17.68 23.93 -15.26
N ALA A 498 -18.94 23.49 -15.13
CA ALA A 498 -19.68 22.86 -16.22
C ALA A 498 -19.77 23.78 -17.46
N HIS A 499 -20.10 25.06 -17.26
CA HIS A 499 -20.12 26.06 -18.33
C HIS A 499 -18.78 26.17 -19.05
N LEU A 500 -17.68 26.30 -18.29
CA LEU A 500 -16.34 26.45 -18.86
C LEU A 500 -15.94 25.23 -19.69
N ILE A 501 -16.25 24.02 -19.22
CA ILE A 501 -15.93 22.79 -19.95
C ILE A 501 -16.75 22.68 -21.23
N VAL A 502 -18.06 22.97 -21.19
CA VAL A 502 -18.93 22.96 -22.38
C VAL A 502 -18.46 24.01 -23.40
N LYS A 503 -18.17 25.23 -22.93
CA LYS A 503 -17.67 26.30 -23.78
C LYS A 503 -16.35 25.91 -24.45
N LYS A 504 -15.40 25.36 -23.69
CA LYS A 504 -14.10 24.93 -24.19
C LYS A 504 -14.24 23.82 -25.24
N ALA A 505 -15.12 22.84 -25.00
CA ALA A 505 -15.43 21.81 -25.99
C ALA A 505 -15.97 22.40 -27.30
N GLY A 506 -16.89 23.35 -27.21
CA GLY A 506 -17.43 24.06 -28.38
C GLY A 506 -16.37 24.84 -29.16
N GLU A 507 -15.47 25.54 -28.47
CA GLU A 507 -14.32 26.24 -29.08
C GLU A 507 -13.36 25.29 -29.79
N ASP A 508 -13.20 24.07 -29.26
CA ASP A 508 -12.38 23.01 -29.84
C ASP A 508 -13.10 22.20 -30.93
N GLY A 509 -14.35 22.55 -31.26
CA GLY A 509 -15.14 21.94 -32.34
C GLY A 509 -15.96 20.71 -31.95
N TYR A 510 -16.14 20.46 -30.65
CA TYR A 510 -16.90 19.32 -30.12
C TYR A 510 -18.21 19.78 -29.48
N VAL A 511 -19.32 19.17 -29.91
CA VAL A 511 -20.63 19.36 -29.29
C VAL A 511 -20.74 18.50 -28.04
N VAL A 512 -21.31 19.06 -26.97
CA VAL A 512 -21.55 18.36 -25.70
C VAL A 512 -23.04 18.04 -25.59
N GLY A 513 -23.38 16.78 -25.39
CA GLY A 513 -24.76 16.34 -25.19
C GLY A 513 -25.22 16.60 -23.75
N SER A 514 -26.46 17.04 -23.59
CA SER A 514 -27.10 17.20 -22.28
C SER A 514 -27.49 15.84 -21.68
N ARG A 515 -27.34 15.66 -20.36
CA ARG A 515 -27.73 14.42 -19.66
C ARG A 515 -28.19 14.71 -18.22
N GLY A 516 -28.98 13.80 -17.67
CA GLY A 516 -29.27 13.78 -16.25
C GLY A 516 -30.21 14.89 -15.80
N SER A 517 -30.22 15.14 -14.49
CA SER A 517 -31.20 16.01 -13.85
C SER A 517 -30.94 17.52 -14.06
N VAL A 518 -29.73 17.91 -14.50
CA VAL A 518 -29.38 19.32 -14.78
C VAL A 518 -30.28 19.98 -15.84
N GLY A 519 -30.89 19.17 -16.72
CA GLY A 519 -31.90 19.63 -17.68
C GLY A 519 -33.16 20.25 -17.07
N SER A 520 -33.37 20.11 -15.76
CA SER A 520 -34.47 20.74 -15.03
C SER A 520 -34.16 22.17 -14.56
N SER A 521 -32.93 22.67 -14.72
CA SER A 521 -32.53 24.03 -14.36
C SER A 521 -32.58 25.00 -15.54
N LEU A 522 -33.37 26.06 -15.41
CA LEU A 522 -33.40 27.17 -16.36
C LEU A 522 -32.07 27.95 -16.32
N VAL A 523 -31.46 28.09 -15.15
CA VAL A 523 -30.12 28.68 -15.01
C VAL A 523 -29.10 27.90 -15.85
N ALA A 524 -29.10 26.57 -15.76
CA ALA A 524 -28.21 25.71 -16.55
C ALA A 524 -28.43 25.88 -18.06
N HIS A 525 -29.69 26.01 -18.50
CA HIS A 525 -30.01 26.30 -19.89
C HIS A 525 -29.47 27.66 -20.35
N LEU A 526 -29.69 28.70 -19.55
CA LEU A 526 -29.30 30.06 -19.88
C LEU A 526 -27.79 30.26 -19.90
N VAL A 527 -27.04 29.52 -19.08
CA VAL A 527 -25.57 29.57 -19.13
C VAL A 527 -24.97 28.53 -20.09
N GLY A 528 -25.80 27.80 -20.84
CA GLY A 528 -25.35 26.90 -21.90
C GLY A 528 -24.73 25.60 -21.41
N ILE A 529 -25.08 25.14 -20.21
CA ILE A 529 -24.70 23.81 -19.71
C ILE A 529 -25.59 22.72 -20.32
N THR A 530 -26.87 23.04 -20.54
CA THR A 530 -27.86 22.12 -21.11
C THR A 530 -28.65 22.80 -22.23
N GLU A 531 -29.02 22.03 -23.24
CA GLU A 531 -29.89 22.48 -24.32
C GLU A 531 -31.37 22.40 -23.92
N VAL A 532 -31.69 21.67 -22.85
CA VAL A 532 -33.05 21.48 -22.36
C VAL A 532 -33.55 22.76 -21.68
N ASN A 533 -34.67 23.30 -22.16
CA ASN A 533 -35.35 24.43 -21.54
C ASN A 533 -36.50 23.91 -20.66
N PRO A 534 -36.44 24.05 -19.33
CA PRO A 534 -37.39 23.41 -18.41
C PRO A 534 -38.66 24.21 -18.14
N LEU A 535 -38.83 25.39 -18.75
CA LEU A 535 -40.07 26.16 -18.62
C LEU A 535 -41.25 25.38 -19.22
N PRO A 536 -42.51 25.74 -18.90
CA PRO A 536 -43.66 25.19 -19.62
C PRO A 536 -43.59 25.53 -21.11
N ALA A 537 -44.33 24.78 -21.93
CA ALA A 537 -44.33 24.96 -23.38
C ALA A 537 -44.67 26.41 -23.76
N HIS A 538 -43.85 27.01 -24.63
CA HIS A 538 -43.99 28.41 -25.04
C HIS A 538 -43.44 28.68 -26.44
N TYR A 539 -43.95 29.75 -27.05
CA TYR A 539 -43.32 30.40 -28.19
C TYR A 539 -42.45 31.56 -27.73
N ARG A 540 -41.32 31.76 -28.43
CA ARG A 540 -40.56 33.01 -28.37
C ARG A 540 -40.20 33.52 -29.75
N CYS A 541 -40.18 34.82 -29.93
CA CYS A 541 -39.77 35.45 -31.18
C CYS A 541 -38.28 35.82 -31.14
N PRO A 542 -37.45 35.31 -32.08
CA PRO A 542 -36.03 35.62 -32.10
C PRO A 542 -35.75 37.13 -32.35
N ASP A 543 -36.65 37.82 -33.05
CA ASP A 543 -36.45 39.21 -33.47
C ASP A 543 -36.97 40.20 -32.42
N CYS A 544 -38.29 40.21 -32.17
CA CYS A 544 -38.95 41.21 -31.31
C CYS A 544 -39.16 40.76 -29.86
N LYS A 545 -38.67 39.57 -29.48
CA LYS A 545 -38.76 39.00 -28.13
C LYS A 545 -40.19 38.81 -27.59
N TYR A 546 -41.18 38.73 -28.49
CA TYR A 546 -42.53 38.31 -28.13
C TYR A 546 -42.50 36.92 -27.47
N PHE A 547 -43.27 36.74 -26.39
CA PHE A 547 -43.37 35.50 -25.60
C PHE A 547 -44.84 35.12 -25.42
N GLU A 548 -45.16 33.83 -25.55
CA GLU A 548 -46.51 33.29 -25.42
C GLU A 548 -46.46 31.89 -24.79
N LEU A 549 -47.14 31.69 -23.66
CA LEU A 549 -47.14 30.47 -22.86
C LEU A 549 -48.32 29.55 -23.22
N HIS A 550 -48.11 28.24 -23.17
CA HIS A 550 -49.07 27.18 -23.48
C HIS A 550 -48.94 26.01 -22.49
N GLU A 551 -49.43 26.18 -21.27
CA GLU A 551 -49.31 25.17 -20.20
C GLU A 551 -50.12 23.89 -20.47
N GLU A 552 -51.08 23.95 -21.39
CA GLU A 552 -51.88 22.81 -21.81
C GLU A 552 -51.13 21.78 -22.66
N VAL A 553 -49.92 22.12 -23.14
CA VAL A 553 -49.10 21.27 -24.00
C VAL A 553 -47.89 20.75 -23.23
N GLY A 554 -47.68 19.44 -23.22
CA GLY A 554 -46.60 18.81 -22.46
C GLY A 554 -45.18 19.17 -22.93
N SER A 555 -44.97 19.44 -24.22
CA SER A 555 -43.70 19.92 -24.76
C SER A 555 -43.91 21.03 -25.77
N GLY A 556 -43.12 22.09 -25.66
CA GLY A 556 -43.09 23.17 -26.64
C GLY A 556 -42.73 22.67 -28.04
N TYR A 557 -42.00 21.57 -28.16
CA TYR A 557 -41.65 21.01 -29.48
C TYR A 557 -42.87 20.51 -30.25
N ASP A 558 -43.94 20.13 -29.54
CA ASP A 558 -45.21 19.67 -30.11
C ASP A 558 -46.11 20.83 -30.57
N LEU A 559 -45.78 22.07 -30.21
CA LEU A 559 -46.51 23.24 -30.68
C LEU A 559 -46.42 23.35 -32.22
N PRO A 560 -47.50 23.73 -32.92
CA PRO A 560 -47.47 23.92 -34.37
C PRO A 560 -46.56 25.09 -34.76
N ASP A 561 -46.06 25.10 -36.00
CA ASP A 561 -45.30 26.25 -36.48
C ASP A 561 -46.21 27.51 -36.54
N LYS A 562 -45.76 28.60 -35.92
CA LYS A 562 -46.53 29.85 -35.81
C LYS A 562 -45.68 31.06 -36.21
N ARG A 563 -46.33 32.10 -36.74
CA ARG A 563 -45.71 33.39 -37.07
C ARG A 563 -45.93 34.37 -35.92
N CYS A 564 -44.95 35.21 -35.64
CA CYS A 564 -45.01 36.18 -34.56
C CYS A 564 -46.11 37.21 -34.84
N PRO A 565 -47.07 37.42 -33.92
CA PRO A 565 -48.14 38.38 -34.12
C PRO A 565 -47.67 39.84 -34.10
N LYS A 566 -46.46 40.12 -33.60
CA LYS A 566 -45.89 41.48 -33.53
C LYS A 566 -45.05 41.87 -34.74
N CYS A 567 -44.25 40.96 -35.30
CA CYS A 567 -43.29 41.30 -36.36
C CYS A 567 -43.30 40.34 -37.56
N GLY A 568 -44.11 39.28 -37.54
CA GLY A 568 -44.21 38.32 -38.65
C GLY A 568 -43.04 37.32 -38.78
N ALA A 569 -42.01 37.41 -37.93
CA ALA A 569 -40.93 36.42 -37.88
C ALA A 569 -41.46 35.01 -37.54
N LYS A 570 -40.75 33.96 -37.93
CA LYS A 570 -41.08 32.59 -37.50
C LYS A 570 -40.83 32.48 -35.99
N LEU A 571 -41.80 31.99 -35.22
CA LEU A 571 -41.63 31.77 -33.79
C LEU A 571 -40.78 30.53 -33.55
N GLU A 572 -39.92 30.60 -32.55
CA GLU A 572 -39.22 29.45 -31.99
C GLU A 572 -40.06 28.82 -30.89
N LYS A 573 -39.91 27.51 -30.74
CA LYS A 573 -40.70 26.67 -29.82
C LYS A 573 -39.78 26.09 -28.75
N ALA A 574 -40.14 26.21 -27.48
CA ALA A 574 -39.33 25.74 -26.37
C ALA A 574 -40.19 25.41 -25.14
N GLY A 575 -39.55 24.81 -24.13
CA GLY A 575 -40.19 24.45 -22.87
C GLY A 575 -40.58 22.96 -22.81
N GLN A 576 -40.20 22.29 -21.73
CA GLN A 576 -40.43 20.87 -21.49
C GLN A 576 -41.16 20.59 -20.17
N ASP A 577 -41.58 21.66 -19.48
CA ASP A 577 -42.31 21.62 -18.20
C ASP A 577 -41.65 20.73 -17.13
N ILE A 578 -40.37 21.00 -16.83
CA ILE A 578 -39.58 20.19 -15.90
C ILE A 578 -39.38 20.96 -14.59
N PRO A 579 -39.77 20.39 -13.43
CA PRO A 579 -39.60 21.04 -12.13
C PRO A 579 -38.13 21.01 -11.69
N PHE A 580 -37.64 22.15 -11.18
CA PHE A 580 -36.26 22.34 -10.72
C PHE A 580 -35.88 21.41 -9.55
N GLU A 581 -36.86 21.05 -8.73
CA GLU A 581 -36.71 20.21 -7.55
C GLU A 581 -36.21 18.79 -7.87
N VAL A 582 -36.35 18.34 -9.12
CA VAL A 582 -35.75 17.07 -9.58
C VAL A 582 -34.24 17.09 -9.45
N PHE A 583 -33.62 18.27 -9.64
CA PHE A 583 -32.19 18.48 -9.53
C PHE A 583 -31.75 18.72 -8.08
N MET A 584 -32.37 19.68 -7.39
CA MET A 584 -31.90 20.16 -6.07
C MET A 584 -32.71 19.71 -4.85
N GLY A 585 -33.81 18.97 -5.03
CA GLY A 585 -34.77 18.75 -3.94
C GLY A 585 -35.55 20.02 -3.60
N PHE A 586 -36.35 19.96 -2.53
CA PHE A 586 -37.17 21.10 -2.09
C PHE A 586 -36.41 22.04 -1.15
N GLU A 587 -35.50 21.49 -0.34
CA GLU A 587 -34.74 22.23 0.67
C GLU A 587 -33.26 22.39 0.33
N GLY A 588 -32.82 21.95 -0.86
CA GLY A 588 -31.40 21.94 -1.24
C GLY A 588 -30.59 20.85 -0.52
N ASP A 589 -31.28 19.89 0.09
CA ASP A 589 -30.77 18.74 0.82
C ASP A 589 -30.12 17.68 -0.07
N LYS A 590 -30.41 17.73 -1.38
CA LYS A 590 -29.80 16.86 -2.38
C LYS A 590 -28.54 17.51 -2.95
N VAL A 591 -27.41 16.82 -2.85
CA VAL A 591 -26.18 17.17 -3.58
C VAL A 591 -26.41 16.92 -5.08
N PRO A 592 -26.34 17.94 -5.94
CA PRO A 592 -26.58 17.81 -7.37
C PRO A 592 -25.37 17.22 -8.10
N ASP A 593 -25.64 16.38 -9.09
CA ASP A 593 -24.64 15.86 -10.04
C ASP A 593 -24.90 16.45 -11.44
N ILE A 594 -23.86 17.00 -12.08
CA ILE A 594 -23.94 17.62 -13.40
C ILE A 594 -23.34 16.67 -14.43
N ASP A 595 -24.21 15.95 -15.14
CA ASP A 595 -23.83 15.02 -16.19
C ASP A 595 -23.64 15.71 -17.54
N LEU A 596 -22.45 15.56 -18.13
CA LEU A 596 -22.12 16.05 -19.47
C LEU A 596 -21.67 14.90 -20.37
N ASN A 597 -22.29 14.76 -21.55
CA ASN A 597 -21.90 13.74 -22.53
C ASN A 597 -20.91 14.34 -23.54
N PHE A 598 -19.64 14.00 -23.37
CA PHE A 598 -18.60 14.33 -24.35
C PHE A 598 -18.48 13.23 -25.41
N SER A 599 -17.96 13.60 -26.59
CA SER A 599 -17.41 12.59 -27.51
C SER A 599 -16.31 11.79 -26.80
N GLY A 600 -16.25 10.48 -27.06
CA GLY A 600 -15.19 9.63 -26.52
C GLY A 600 -13.77 10.12 -26.86
N GLU A 601 -13.61 10.78 -28.01
CA GLU A 601 -12.34 11.39 -28.41
C GLU A 601 -11.94 12.64 -27.60
N TYR A 602 -12.92 13.31 -26.97
CA TYR A 602 -12.72 14.58 -26.28
C TYR A 602 -12.68 14.45 -24.76
N GLN A 603 -13.19 13.35 -24.21
CA GLN A 603 -13.29 13.15 -22.76
C GLN A 603 -11.96 13.38 -22.03
N GLU A 604 -10.85 12.86 -22.54
CA GLU A 604 -9.53 13.06 -21.93
C GLU A 604 -9.07 14.53 -21.96
N ARG A 605 -9.42 15.28 -23.02
CA ARG A 605 -9.10 16.71 -23.12
C ARG A 605 -9.92 17.53 -22.13
N ALA A 606 -11.19 17.18 -21.94
CA ALA A 606 -12.03 17.79 -20.91
C ALA A 606 -11.46 17.56 -19.50
N HIS A 607 -10.97 16.35 -19.21
CA HIS A 607 -10.32 16.05 -17.94
C HIS A 607 -9.05 16.90 -17.74
N LYS A 608 -8.18 16.98 -18.76
CA LYS A 608 -6.96 17.79 -18.71
C LYS A 608 -7.26 19.28 -18.51
N PHE A 609 -8.33 19.79 -19.11
CA PHE A 609 -8.75 21.17 -18.90
C PHE A 609 -9.14 21.45 -17.44
N ILE A 610 -9.80 20.50 -16.77
CA ILE A 610 -10.08 20.61 -15.32
C ILE A 610 -8.79 20.60 -14.50
N GLU A 611 -7.81 19.76 -14.85
CA GLU A 611 -6.48 19.77 -14.21
C GLU A 611 -5.75 21.11 -14.38
N GLU A 612 -5.89 21.78 -15.53
CA GLU A 612 -5.32 23.11 -15.76
C GLU A 612 -6.03 24.20 -14.92
N LEU A 613 -7.32 24.06 -14.65
CA LEU A 613 -8.10 25.00 -13.85
C LEU A 613 -7.84 24.87 -12.34
N PHE A 614 -7.76 23.65 -11.82
CA PHE A 614 -7.67 23.39 -10.37
C PHE A 614 -6.30 22.91 -9.90
N GLY A 615 -5.42 22.55 -10.83
CA GLY A 615 -4.14 21.94 -10.54
C GLY A 615 -4.24 20.42 -10.47
N LYS A 616 -3.20 19.75 -10.99
CA LYS A 616 -3.13 18.28 -11.06
C LYS A 616 -3.24 17.58 -9.70
N SER A 617 -2.84 18.24 -8.61
CA SER A 617 -2.94 17.70 -7.24
C SER A 617 -4.35 17.77 -6.64
N HIS A 618 -5.31 18.41 -7.32
CA HIS A 618 -6.67 18.62 -6.83
C HIS A 618 -7.74 17.93 -7.68
N VAL A 619 -7.36 17.19 -8.72
CA VAL A 619 -8.30 16.53 -9.64
C VAL A 619 -7.95 15.05 -9.70
N PHE A 620 -8.91 14.21 -9.30
CA PHE A 620 -8.72 12.77 -9.22
C PHE A 620 -9.83 12.06 -9.99
N ARG A 621 -9.49 11.00 -10.73
CA ARG A 621 -10.50 10.13 -11.32
C ARG A 621 -11.10 9.25 -10.23
N ALA A 622 -12.42 9.17 -10.16
CA ALA A 622 -13.08 8.28 -9.21
C ALA A 622 -12.68 6.82 -9.46
N GLY A 623 -12.28 6.11 -8.40
CA GLY A 623 -11.96 4.68 -8.44
C GLY A 623 -13.21 3.83 -8.29
N THR A 624 -13.17 2.60 -8.82
CA THR A 624 -14.23 1.60 -8.64
C THR A 624 -13.66 0.32 -8.04
N ILE A 625 -14.40 -0.33 -7.15
CA ILE A 625 -14.07 -1.66 -6.63
C ILE A 625 -14.91 -2.67 -7.41
N SER A 626 -14.25 -3.63 -8.06
CA SER A 626 -14.90 -4.74 -8.76
C SER A 626 -14.90 -5.97 -7.86
N THR A 627 -16.08 -6.49 -7.59
CA THR A 627 -16.29 -7.68 -6.78
C THR A 627 -16.53 -8.92 -7.65
N ILE A 628 -16.45 -10.09 -7.05
CA ILE A 628 -16.83 -11.35 -7.71
C ILE A 628 -18.36 -11.35 -7.88
N ALA A 629 -18.83 -11.35 -9.12
CA ALA A 629 -20.24 -11.54 -9.46
C ALA A 629 -20.59 -13.03 -9.55
N ASP A 630 -21.88 -13.37 -9.45
CA ASP A 630 -22.38 -14.76 -9.42
C ASP A 630 -21.81 -15.65 -10.54
N ARG A 631 -21.78 -15.13 -11.77
CA ARG A 631 -21.23 -15.88 -12.92
C ARG A 631 -19.75 -16.18 -12.77
N SER A 632 -18.98 -15.25 -12.17
CA SER A 632 -17.56 -15.46 -11.91
C SER A 632 -17.36 -16.43 -10.75
N ALA A 633 -18.21 -16.38 -9.71
CA ALA A 633 -18.14 -17.27 -8.55
C ALA A 633 -18.21 -18.76 -8.95
N ILE A 634 -19.05 -19.11 -9.94
CA ILE A 634 -19.09 -20.47 -10.53
C ILE A 634 -17.70 -20.91 -11.03
N GLY A 635 -16.93 -19.99 -11.63
CA GLY A 635 -15.57 -20.26 -12.09
C GLY A 635 -14.58 -20.53 -10.95
N TYR A 636 -14.73 -19.84 -9.81
CA TYR A 636 -13.90 -20.09 -8.62
C TYR A 636 -14.20 -21.47 -8.02
N VAL A 637 -15.48 -21.82 -7.88
CA VAL A 637 -15.89 -23.16 -7.43
C VAL A 637 -15.33 -24.24 -8.36
N ARG A 638 -15.41 -24.01 -9.68
CA ARG A 638 -14.84 -24.94 -10.66
C ARG A 638 -13.32 -25.09 -10.53
N ALA A 639 -12.60 -23.98 -10.35
CA ALA A 639 -11.15 -24.01 -10.14
C ALA A 639 -10.74 -24.74 -8.86
N TYR A 640 -11.58 -24.72 -7.82
CA TYR A 640 -11.37 -25.53 -6.62
C TYR A 640 -11.66 -27.02 -6.84
N MET A 641 -12.66 -27.34 -7.67
CA MET A 641 -13.03 -28.72 -8.00
C MET A 641 -11.99 -29.42 -8.90
N GLU A 642 -11.33 -28.68 -9.78
CA GLU A 642 -10.48 -29.20 -10.87
C GLU A 642 -8.98 -28.95 -10.61
N ASP A 643 -8.12 -29.92 -10.96
CA ASP A 643 -6.67 -29.69 -11.05
C ASP A 643 -6.29 -28.90 -12.32
N LYS A 644 -5.00 -28.58 -12.48
CA LYS A 644 -4.50 -27.85 -13.67
C LYS A 644 -4.74 -28.59 -15.00
N ASN A 645 -5.03 -29.90 -14.97
CA ASN A 645 -5.34 -30.72 -16.14
C ASN A 645 -6.84 -30.90 -16.37
N GLY A 646 -7.69 -30.32 -15.52
CA GLY A 646 -9.15 -30.44 -15.59
C GLY A 646 -9.70 -31.71 -14.94
N ASN A 647 -8.90 -32.46 -14.18
CA ASN A 647 -9.40 -33.62 -13.43
C ASN A 647 -10.10 -33.16 -12.16
N ILE A 648 -11.23 -33.77 -11.82
CA ILE A 648 -11.96 -33.46 -10.59
C ILE A 648 -11.18 -34.02 -9.39
N VAL A 649 -10.61 -33.14 -8.55
CA VAL A 649 -9.88 -33.48 -7.32
C VAL A 649 -10.70 -33.21 -6.06
N ASN A 650 -11.63 -32.26 -6.10
CA ASN A 650 -12.56 -31.97 -5.00
C ASN A 650 -14.01 -32.08 -5.49
N PRO A 651 -14.62 -33.29 -5.48
CA PRO A 651 -15.97 -33.48 -5.98
C PRO A 651 -17.00 -32.80 -5.07
N LEU A 652 -17.84 -31.94 -5.64
CA LEU A 652 -18.92 -31.23 -4.94
C LEU A 652 -20.26 -31.51 -5.62
N ASN A 653 -21.31 -31.74 -4.82
CA ASN A 653 -22.67 -31.83 -5.36
C ASN A 653 -23.19 -30.44 -5.79
N PRO A 654 -24.23 -30.36 -6.64
CA PRO A 654 -24.72 -29.07 -7.15
C PRO A 654 -25.13 -28.06 -6.08
N ALA A 655 -25.74 -28.52 -4.97
CA ALA A 655 -26.16 -27.64 -3.89
C ALA A 655 -24.96 -27.01 -3.16
N GLU A 656 -23.89 -27.79 -2.93
CA GLU A 656 -22.66 -27.27 -2.32
C GLU A 656 -21.90 -26.34 -3.26
N GLN A 657 -21.94 -26.59 -4.58
CA GLN A 657 -21.38 -25.66 -5.56
C GLN A 657 -22.09 -24.30 -5.52
N GLU A 658 -23.43 -24.31 -5.47
CA GLU A 658 -24.24 -23.10 -5.36
C GLU A 658 -23.97 -22.36 -4.04
N ARG A 659 -23.95 -23.08 -2.91
CA ARG A 659 -23.62 -22.51 -1.59
C ARG A 659 -22.25 -21.84 -1.60
N LEU A 660 -21.20 -22.51 -2.07
CA LEU A 660 -19.85 -21.95 -2.10
C LEU A 660 -19.72 -20.77 -3.07
N ALA A 661 -20.44 -20.79 -4.20
CA ALA A 661 -20.50 -19.66 -5.11
C ALA A 661 -21.10 -18.43 -4.42
N MET A 662 -22.20 -18.59 -3.67
CA MET A 662 -22.82 -17.50 -2.92
C MET A 662 -21.86 -16.89 -1.88
N TYR A 663 -21.06 -17.71 -1.21
CA TYR A 663 -20.11 -17.26 -0.18
C TYR A 663 -18.96 -16.41 -0.72
N VAL A 664 -18.53 -16.65 -1.96
CA VAL A 664 -17.43 -15.87 -2.58
C VAL A 664 -17.93 -14.68 -3.41
N THR A 665 -19.23 -14.60 -3.70
CA THR A 665 -19.84 -13.43 -4.35
C THR A 665 -19.67 -12.19 -3.45
N GLY A 666 -19.40 -11.03 -4.05
CA GLY A 666 -19.23 -9.77 -3.33
C GLY A 666 -17.83 -9.53 -2.81
N VAL A 667 -16.98 -10.56 -2.74
CA VAL A 667 -15.56 -10.39 -2.37
C VAL A 667 -14.85 -9.52 -3.41
N LYS A 668 -14.05 -8.55 -2.95
CA LYS A 668 -13.21 -7.70 -3.81
C LYS A 668 -12.28 -8.56 -4.67
N ARG A 669 -12.24 -8.27 -5.97
CA ARG A 669 -11.37 -8.94 -6.94
C ARG A 669 -10.32 -8.01 -7.51
N THR A 670 -10.72 -6.83 -7.98
CA THR A 670 -9.82 -5.84 -8.61
C THR A 670 -10.33 -4.43 -8.35
N THR A 671 -9.48 -3.43 -8.62
CA THR A 671 -9.88 -2.03 -8.71
C THR A 671 -9.92 -1.59 -10.18
N GLY A 672 -10.66 -0.53 -10.46
CA GLY A 672 -10.84 0.02 -11.80
C GLY A 672 -11.07 1.53 -11.76
N GLN A 673 -11.41 2.09 -12.92
CA GLN A 673 -11.66 3.51 -13.08
C GLN A 673 -13.13 3.75 -13.38
N HIS A 674 -13.72 4.75 -12.72
CA HIS A 674 -15.06 5.20 -13.05
C HIS A 674 -15.09 5.74 -14.50
N PRO A 675 -16.16 5.49 -15.28
CA PRO A 675 -16.19 5.81 -16.71
C PRO A 675 -16.00 7.29 -17.06
N GLY A 676 -16.29 8.22 -16.14
CA GLY A 676 -16.13 9.66 -16.40
C GLY A 676 -16.16 10.58 -15.19
N GLY A 677 -16.55 10.08 -14.02
CA GLY A 677 -16.55 10.85 -12.77
C GLY A 677 -15.15 11.33 -12.36
N LEU A 678 -15.06 12.62 -12.11
CA LEU A 678 -13.89 13.31 -11.57
C LEU A 678 -14.24 13.91 -10.21
N MET A 679 -13.32 13.77 -9.27
CA MET A 679 -13.37 14.39 -7.96
C MET A 679 -12.47 15.63 -7.98
N ILE A 680 -13.04 16.77 -7.60
CA ILE A 680 -12.30 18.04 -7.49
C ILE A 680 -12.18 18.37 -6.00
N VAL A 681 -10.95 18.38 -5.50
CA VAL A 681 -10.62 18.70 -4.11
C VAL A 681 -10.44 20.22 -3.99
N PRO A 682 -11.14 20.92 -3.08
CA PRO A 682 -10.92 22.35 -2.89
C PRO A 682 -9.48 22.66 -2.48
N SER A 683 -9.00 23.85 -2.84
CA SER A 683 -7.60 24.27 -2.64
C SER A 683 -7.15 24.29 -1.17
N GLU A 684 -8.07 24.43 -0.24
CA GLU A 684 -7.83 24.44 1.21
C GLU A 684 -7.71 23.04 1.82
N TYR A 685 -8.05 21.99 1.08
CA TYR A 685 -7.98 20.59 1.53
C TYR A 685 -6.94 19.81 0.74
N ASP A 686 -6.45 18.75 1.36
CA ASP A 686 -5.64 17.71 0.74
C ASP A 686 -6.53 16.50 0.42
N ILE A 687 -6.21 15.71 -0.61
CA ILE A 687 -7.05 14.55 -0.97
C ILE A 687 -7.19 13.57 0.19
N HIS A 688 -6.17 13.47 1.05
CA HIS A 688 -6.17 12.60 2.23
C HIS A 688 -7.02 13.12 3.40
N ASP A 689 -7.72 14.25 3.24
CA ASP A 689 -8.79 14.67 4.16
C ASP A 689 -10.12 13.95 3.88
N PHE A 690 -10.21 13.21 2.77
CA PHE A 690 -11.36 12.43 2.30
C PHE A 690 -10.95 10.96 2.11
#